data_AF-A0A8H7G868-F1
#
_entry.id   AF-A0A8H7G868-F1
#
_cell.length_a   1.000
_cell.length_b   1.000
_cell.length_c   1.000
_cell.angle_alpha   90.00
_cell.angle_beta   90.00
_cell.angle_gamma   90.00
#
_symmetry.space_group_name_H-M   'P 1'
#
loop_
_entity.id
_entity.type
_entity.pdbx_description
1 polymer ?
#
loop_
_entity_poly.entity_id
_entity_poly.type
_entity_poly.pdbx_seq_one_letter_code
_entity_poly.pdbx_strand_id
1 'polypeptide(L)'
;MASGTAMSFLCVYALLMAGSVSADSNGMDMSMDGAMALSSGAMLPYLHFVPGDNLWFLGWVPESAGAMVGACIGLFLLALVDRWIAACRAIMEVHWSKRAQMVEWTKEDANVIGTSKEKSSRLHRMSPQFIPAHDLSRGVLQIVQSLLGFLFMLTVMTFQVGFILAIVVGMGVGETLFGKYGSAAHLGPVQDQVDEHTMSGAPVIPAALQIYNSYVQDPIWQRRFSIVWASLAGLAILLSAPHLYRSIKRGTAFKGFFGVSENFTTKRQNGKTKEVNSRPVPSQSSSTKWVALSALGSVRLWSLPGLELNAGQIAVIIAYLILTLLCITMHAPLVDNPNRAGFLALAQLPVVFLLGTKNSILSLLLGPGHGYEKLNYIHRWSGRVMFLGAGVHGALWIRNHIQFDLPILGQQKETSGIAAFALLGVIVLTSLKPVRRWCYSVFFVLHVFSFVAFFVTVCYHTIYASPWIFPPLALYGADMLLRLLKYRIKDATLTAVDNQMTIIRIAECTDGWTAGQHLQLRVFFGGRFYESHPLTILNAPPSTSCIRPTTSTSSGEIILGARVTGDWTRALNQHTVASRDHHASLGEKAKGRGDAPAQVQVMLDGPYGGCSLDLGDYERVLLVAGGSGLTFSLGLLDDIVGRCVKGGRKGGERTKRVDVSWCVRSFGSIEWFAPMLMDIATAAQNSSIEVHISVYVTCLCDPDTISPIPNCHITVGRPSVSALIDDLMVSSAPSSSSSAVDVESKGKSGGHQEASSGSGSVAVCASGPESLTREAQNAVARVGPRRAGRLDKIVAIISACPYCNIGTFRYQMRAVQVTSNQGAGAGAFRETMPPPGRGNVAVQWASHNLLLRSFLDYNWHGWSLLWNET
;
A
#
# COMPACT_ATOMS: atom_id res chain seq x y z
N MET A 1 -49.82 -14.17 -29.35
CA MET A 1 -50.46 -14.27 -28.03
C MET A 1 -49.38 -14.49 -26.98
N ALA A 2 -49.61 -14.12 -25.72
CA ALA A 2 -48.52 -13.77 -24.79
C ALA A 2 -48.20 -14.83 -23.73
N SER A 3 -46.91 -15.16 -23.61
CA SER A 3 -46.27 -15.78 -22.44
C SER A 3 -44.75 -15.71 -22.60
N GLY A 4 -43.99 -15.16 -21.64
CA GLY A 4 -42.52 -15.31 -21.67
C GLY A 4 -41.60 -14.14 -21.25
N THR A 5 -42.07 -13.09 -20.56
CA THR A 5 -41.18 -11.98 -20.11
C THR A 5 -41.35 -11.66 -18.62
N ALA A 6 -40.88 -12.55 -17.75
CA ALA A 6 -41.06 -12.44 -16.29
C ALA A 6 -39.84 -12.88 -15.44
N MET A 7 -38.60 -12.71 -15.93
CA MET A 7 -37.37 -13.06 -15.17
C MET A 7 -36.20 -12.07 -15.38
N SER A 8 -36.46 -10.78 -15.62
CA SER A 8 -35.37 -9.81 -15.87
C SER A 8 -35.51 -8.44 -15.19
N PHE A 9 -36.60 -8.16 -14.47
CA PHE A 9 -36.82 -6.85 -13.82
C PHE A 9 -36.57 -6.82 -12.30
N LEU A 10 -36.46 -7.99 -11.64
CA LEU A 10 -36.40 -8.07 -10.17
C LEU A 10 -35.06 -7.67 -9.53
N CYS A 11 -33.96 -7.57 -10.28
CA CYS A 11 -32.65 -7.15 -9.73
C CYS A 11 -32.39 -5.64 -9.73
N VAL A 12 -33.26 -4.82 -10.33
CA VAL A 12 -33.09 -3.35 -10.37
C VAL A 12 -34.12 -2.64 -9.48
N TYR A 13 -35.32 -3.19 -9.35
CA TYR A 13 -36.40 -2.57 -8.58
C TYR A 13 -36.17 -2.57 -7.05
N ALA A 14 -35.33 -3.48 -6.54
CA ALA A 14 -35.03 -3.61 -5.11
C ALA A 14 -34.15 -2.49 -4.52
N LEU A 15 -33.66 -1.55 -5.35
CA LEU A 15 -32.77 -0.46 -4.95
C LEU A 15 -33.43 0.94 -4.98
N LEU A 16 -34.73 1.01 -5.29
CA LEU A 16 -35.50 2.26 -5.38
C LEU A 16 -36.74 2.34 -4.46
N MET A 17 -37.03 1.29 -3.69
CA MET A 17 -38.18 1.24 -2.77
C MET A 17 -37.75 1.25 -1.30
N ALA A 18 -37.08 2.34 -0.90
CA ALA A 18 -36.70 2.62 0.49
C ALA A 18 -37.03 4.09 0.84
N GLY A 19 -38.29 4.50 0.68
CA GLY A 19 -38.65 5.93 0.69
C GLY A 19 -40.12 6.29 0.85
N SER A 20 -40.97 5.46 1.46
CA SER A 20 -42.33 5.88 1.86
C SER A 20 -42.97 4.96 2.91
N VAL A 21 -43.07 5.44 4.15
CA VAL A 21 -44.15 5.07 5.09
C VAL A 21 -44.89 6.37 5.38
N SER A 22 -46.19 6.41 5.11
CA SER A 22 -46.97 7.64 5.14
C SER A 22 -47.16 8.18 6.56
N ALA A 23 -47.10 9.50 6.69
CA ALA A 23 -47.66 10.24 7.81
C ALA A 23 -48.58 11.34 7.26
N ASP A 24 -49.88 11.06 7.23
CA ASP A 24 -50.93 12.07 7.13
C ASP A 24 -50.95 12.92 8.41
N SER A 25 -51.32 14.20 8.43
CA SER A 25 -51.76 15.10 7.35
C SER A 25 -51.62 16.56 7.82
N ASN A 26 -51.92 17.52 6.91
CA ASN A 26 -52.01 18.97 7.15
C ASN A 26 -50.64 19.67 7.37
N GLY A 27 -50.19 20.64 6.57
CA GLY A 27 -50.75 21.22 5.34
C GLY A 27 -50.97 22.73 5.45
N MET A 28 -50.39 23.48 4.52
CA MET A 28 -50.77 24.81 4.03
C MET A 28 -49.76 25.18 2.92
N ASP A 29 -50.26 25.71 1.81
CA ASP A 29 -49.44 26.28 0.73
C ASP A 29 -48.91 27.67 1.14
N MET A 30 -47.79 28.11 0.55
CA MET A 30 -47.70 29.41 -0.14
C MET A 30 -46.36 29.61 -0.84
N SER A 31 -46.46 30.13 -2.07
CA SER A 31 -45.43 30.66 -2.95
C SER A 31 -44.26 31.41 -2.31
N MET A 32 -43.07 31.27 -2.90
CA MET A 32 -42.06 32.34 -2.85
C MET A 32 -42.52 33.53 -3.68
N ASP A 33 -42.67 34.69 -3.05
CA ASP A 33 -42.22 35.97 -3.60
C ASP A 33 -42.15 37.02 -2.48
N GLY A 34 -40.98 37.64 -2.28
CA GLY A 34 -40.78 38.61 -1.20
C GLY A 34 -39.31 38.84 -0.84
N ALA A 35 -38.79 40.03 -1.15
CA ALA A 35 -37.46 40.46 -0.73
C ALA A 35 -37.45 40.81 0.77
N MET A 36 -37.06 39.85 1.61
CA MET A 36 -36.96 40.04 3.06
C MET A 36 -35.71 40.85 3.43
N ALA A 37 -35.89 41.92 4.21
CA ALA A 37 -34.81 42.76 4.71
C ALA A 37 -33.90 42.03 5.72
N LEU A 38 -32.67 42.52 5.91
CA LEU A 38 -31.76 42.00 6.95
C LEU A 38 -32.39 42.14 8.34
N SER A 39 -32.71 41.02 8.96
CA SER A 39 -32.97 40.93 10.40
C SER A 39 -31.66 40.86 11.19
N SER A 40 -31.61 41.51 12.34
CA SER A 40 -30.48 41.40 13.28
C SER A 40 -30.26 39.94 13.73
N GLY A 41 -29.00 39.54 13.91
CA GLY A 41 -28.61 38.22 14.41
C GLY A 41 -28.22 37.15 13.37
N ALA A 42 -28.06 37.52 12.09
CA ALA A 42 -27.53 36.61 11.06
C ALA A 42 -26.01 36.41 11.22
N MET A 43 -25.58 35.21 11.63
CA MET A 43 -24.16 34.87 11.82
C MET A 43 -23.36 35.01 10.51
N LEU A 44 -22.31 35.82 10.54
CA LEU A 44 -21.41 36.02 9.40
C LEU A 44 -20.35 34.89 9.37
N PRO A 45 -20.20 34.13 8.26
CA PRO A 45 -19.25 33.02 8.16
C PRO A 45 -17.80 33.48 7.92
N TYR A 46 -17.42 34.62 8.50
CA TYR A 46 -16.08 35.21 8.39
C TYR A 46 -15.75 36.06 9.63
N LEU A 47 -14.45 36.19 9.91
CA LEU A 47 -13.96 36.95 11.06
C LEU A 47 -14.31 38.43 10.95
N HIS A 48 -15.00 38.96 11.97
CA HIS A 48 -15.50 40.33 11.99
C HIS A 48 -15.46 40.98 13.38
N PHE A 49 -15.80 42.29 13.40
CA PHE A 49 -15.78 43.17 14.59
C PHE A 49 -17.10 43.94 14.79
N VAL A 50 -18.15 43.59 14.05
CA VAL A 50 -19.46 44.26 14.08
C VAL A 50 -20.24 43.81 15.33
N PRO A 51 -20.88 44.69 16.11
CA PRO A 51 -21.72 44.29 17.24
C PRO A 51 -23.05 43.65 16.78
N GLY A 52 -23.70 42.88 17.67
CA GLY A 52 -25.02 42.27 17.40
C GLY A 52 -25.07 40.75 17.32
N ASP A 53 -23.98 40.03 17.63
CA ASP A 53 -23.99 38.56 17.67
C ASP A 53 -24.77 37.99 18.87
N ASN A 54 -25.58 36.96 18.62
CA ASN A 54 -26.23 36.17 19.66
C ASN A 54 -25.19 35.25 20.34
N LEU A 55 -24.88 35.48 21.62
CA LEU A 55 -23.74 34.81 22.26
C LEU A 55 -24.05 33.36 22.68
N TRP A 56 -25.08 33.15 23.51
CA TRP A 56 -25.64 31.83 23.88
C TRP A 56 -27.18 31.83 23.93
N PHE A 57 -27.80 32.98 24.21
CA PHE A 57 -29.25 33.14 24.34
C PHE A 57 -29.67 34.46 23.68
N LEU A 58 -30.90 34.53 23.17
CA LEU A 58 -31.47 35.72 22.50
C LEU A 58 -31.53 36.98 23.38
N GLY A 59 -31.38 36.85 24.70
CA GLY A 59 -31.29 37.97 25.64
C GLY A 59 -29.87 38.49 25.90
N TRP A 60 -28.83 37.87 25.32
CA TRP A 60 -27.43 38.28 25.48
C TRP A 60 -26.82 38.66 24.13
N VAL A 61 -27.20 39.85 23.66
CA VAL A 61 -26.78 40.44 22.39
C VAL A 61 -26.07 41.77 22.68
N PRO A 62 -24.74 41.86 22.52
CA PRO A 62 -23.99 43.07 22.76
C PRO A 62 -24.07 44.03 21.56
N GLU A 63 -25.14 44.82 21.51
CA GLU A 63 -25.41 45.79 20.43
C GLU A 63 -24.56 47.08 20.53
N SER A 64 -24.00 47.38 21.71
CA SER A 64 -23.17 48.58 21.95
C SER A 64 -21.71 48.24 22.23
N ALA A 65 -20.80 49.16 21.94
CA ALA A 65 -19.36 48.98 22.21
C ALA A 65 -19.06 48.69 23.70
N GLY A 66 -19.83 49.30 24.63
CA GLY A 66 -19.73 49.00 26.06
C GLY A 66 -20.19 47.58 26.41
N ALA A 67 -21.28 47.11 25.79
CA ALA A 67 -21.75 45.74 25.95
C ALA A 67 -20.77 44.71 25.32
N MET A 68 -20.15 45.04 24.19
CA MET A 68 -19.11 44.22 23.56
C MET A 68 -17.90 44.04 24.50
N VAL A 69 -17.40 45.12 25.08
CA VAL A 69 -16.30 45.06 26.06
C VAL A 69 -16.72 44.27 27.31
N GLY A 70 -17.94 44.46 27.80
CA GLY A 70 -18.49 43.66 28.91
C GLY A 70 -18.57 42.17 28.62
N ALA A 71 -19.03 41.78 27.43
CA ALA A 71 -19.06 40.39 26.98
C ALA A 71 -17.66 39.78 26.86
N CYS A 72 -16.70 40.52 26.29
CA CYS A 72 -15.29 40.11 26.25
C CYS A 72 -14.71 39.90 27.66
N ILE A 73 -14.97 40.80 28.62
CA ILE A 73 -14.50 40.65 30.01
C ILE A 73 -15.14 39.42 30.67
N GLY A 74 -16.43 39.20 30.48
CA GLY A 74 -17.14 38.01 30.97
C GLY A 74 -16.53 36.71 30.44
N LEU A 75 -16.30 36.62 29.12
CA LEU A 75 -15.67 35.47 28.47
C LEU A 75 -14.24 35.22 28.94
N PHE A 76 -13.44 36.28 29.09
CA PHE A 76 -12.07 36.19 29.63
C PHE A 76 -12.06 35.61 31.05
N LEU A 77 -12.96 36.09 31.93
CA LEU A 77 -13.08 35.57 33.30
C LEU A 77 -13.59 34.12 33.33
N LEU A 78 -14.53 33.76 32.47
CA LEU A 78 -15.01 32.38 32.33
C LEU A 78 -13.92 31.42 31.84
N ALA A 79 -13.09 31.84 30.88
CA ALA A 79 -11.95 31.07 30.40
C ALA A 79 -10.87 30.88 31.50
N LEU A 80 -10.67 31.88 32.36
CA LEU A 80 -9.83 31.77 33.55
C LEU A 80 -10.43 30.79 34.58
N VAL A 81 -11.76 30.75 34.74
CA VAL A 81 -12.49 29.81 35.60
C VAL A 81 -12.39 28.36 35.08
N ASP A 82 -12.42 28.10 33.77
CA ASP A 82 -12.15 26.76 33.22
C ASP A 82 -10.76 26.23 33.63
N ARG A 83 -9.72 27.06 33.49
CA ARG A 83 -8.35 26.72 33.91
C ARG A 83 -8.25 26.49 35.42
N TRP A 84 -8.97 27.29 36.21
CA TRP A 84 -9.05 27.10 37.67
C TRP A 84 -9.73 25.78 38.05
N ILE A 85 -10.86 25.44 37.42
CA ILE A 85 -11.57 24.16 37.62
C ILE A 85 -10.68 22.97 37.24
N ALA A 86 -9.93 23.07 36.14
CA ALA A 86 -8.96 22.05 35.72
C ALA A 86 -7.87 21.81 36.80
N ALA A 87 -7.33 22.89 37.37
CA ALA A 87 -6.34 22.81 38.44
C ALA A 87 -6.92 22.28 39.77
N CYS A 88 -8.12 22.73 40.17
CA CYS A 88 -8.82 22.19 41.34
C CYS A 88 -9.03 20.68 41.21
N ARG A 89 -9.48 20.21 40.05
CA ARG A 89 -9.62 18.78 39.74
C ARG A 89 -8.29 18.03 39.87
N ALA A 90 -7.19 18.55 39.32
CA ALA A 90 -5.88 17.91 39.42
C ALA A 90 -5.39 17.78 40.89
N ILE A 91 -5.55 18.84 41.69
CA ILE A 91 -5.24 18.81 43.13
C ILE A 91 -6.11 17.79 43.86
N MET A 92 -7.42 17.77 43.57
CA MET A 92 -8.37 16.85 44.20
C MET A 92 -8.09 15.39 43.81
N GLU A 93 -7.66 15.11 42.58
CA GLU A 93 -7.27 13.78 42.12
C GLU A 93 -5.99 13.26 42.82
N VAL A 94 -5.02 14.16 43.12
CA VAL A 94 -3.85 13.85 43.96
C VAL A 94 -4.24 13.68 45.45
N HIS A 95 -5.23 14.42 45.96
CA HIS A 95 -5.70 14.26 47.35
C HIS A 95 -6.51 12.98 47.55
N TRP A 96 -7.38 12.63 46.60
CA TRP A 96 -8.20 11.43 46.64
C TRP A 96 -7.38 10.15 46.47
N SER A 97 -6.36 10.15 45.60
CA SER A 97 -5.45 9.00 45.48
C SER A 97 -4.67 8.75 46.77
N LYS A 98 -4.12 9.79 47.41
CA LYS A 98 -3.49 9.68 48.74
C LYS A 98 -4.46 9.22 49.83
N ARG A 99 -5.70 9.73 49.85
CA ARG A 99 -6.74 9.26 50.79
C ARG A 99 -7.14 7.81 50.54
N ALA A 100 -7.23 7.36 49.28
CA ALA A 100 -7.54 5.98 48.95
C ALA A 100 -6.45 5.03 49.49
N GLN A 101 -5.17 5.37 49.28
CA GLN A 101 -4.02 4.62 49.80
C GLN A 101 -4.03 4.53 51.33
N MET A 102 -4.25 5.64 52.05
CA MET A 102 -4.33 5.62 53.52
C MET A 102 -5.53 4.82 54.05
N VAL A 103 -6.64 4.78 53.33
CA VAL A 103 -7.83 3.96 53.67
C VAL A 103 -7.62 2.47 53.32
N GLU A 104 -6.65 2.15 52.47
CA GLU A 104 -6.22 0.77 52.21
C GLU A 104 -5.28 0.30 53.33
N TRP A 105 -4.20 1.04 53.64
CA TRP A 105 -3.28 0.75 54.75
C TRP A 105 -3.97 0.63 56.12
N THR A 106 -4.87 1.56 56.48
CA THR A 106 -5.59 1.46 57.78
C THR A 106 -6.57 0.28 57.85
N LYS A 107 -6.97 -0.30 56.71
CA LYS A 107 -7.71 -1.58 56.69
C LYS A 107 -6.77 -2.79 56.80
N GLU A 108 -5.50 -2.66 56.45
CA GLU A 108 -4.50 -3.70 56.66
C GLU A 108 -4.10 -3.77 58.15
N ASP A 109 -3.70 -2.64 58.76
CA ASP A 109 -3.39 -2.55 60.19
C ASP A 109 -4.52 -3.09 61.08
N ALA A 110 -5.78 -2.73 60.77
CA ALA A 110 -6.95 -3.19 61.53
C ALA A 110 -7.17 -4.72 61.47
N ASN A 111 -6.65 -5.42 60.46
CA ASN A 111 -6.68 -6.89 60.40
C ASN A 111 -5.53 -7.55 61.17
N VAL A 112 -4.41 -6.86 61.43
CA VAL A 112 -3.24 -7.42 62.13
C VAL A 112 -3.53 -7.75 63.60
N ILE A 113 -4.41 -6.99 64.24
CA ILE A 113 -4.77 -7.15 65.66
C ILE A 113 -5.78 -8.31 65.87
N GLY A 114 -6.43 -8.79 64.81
CA GLY A 114 -7.59 -9.69 64.84
C GLY A 114 -7.32 -11.20 64.66
N THR A 115 -6.42 -11.80 65.43
CA THR A 115 -6.14 -13.26 65.51
C THR A 115 -5.62 -13.97 64.25
N SER A 116 -4.89 -15.07 64.44
CA SER A 116 -4.13 -15.75 63.38
C SER A 116 -4.74 -17.08 62.90
N LYS A 117 -4.80 -17.28 61.58
CA LYS A 117 -4.21 -18.46 60.90
C LYS A 117 -4.22 -18.37 59.37
N GLU A 118 -3.17 -18.95 58.76
CA GLU A 118 -3.02 -19.21 57.31
C GLU A 118 -3.14 -17.96 56.42
N LYS A 119 -2.96 -17.99 55.08
CA LYS A 119 -2.41 -19.05 54.22
C LYS A 119 -3.01 -19.08 52.78
N SER A 120 -3.78 -18.08 52.32
CA SER A 120 -4.38 -18.06 50.94
C SER A 120 -4.54 -16.64 50.34
N SER A 121 -3.99 -16.37 49.14
CA SER A 121 -3.71 -15.04 48.57
C SER A 121 -4.89 -14.20 48.05
N ARG A 122 -4.90 -12.89 48.38
CA ARG A 122 -5.78 -11.88 47.74
C ARG A 122 -5.11 -11.29 46.50
N LEU A 123 -5.87 -11.22 45.41
CA LEU A 123 -5.53 -10.34 44.28
C LEU A 123 -5.72 -8.88 44.70
N HIS A 124 -4.65 -8.07 44.70
CA HIS A 124 -4.78 -6.62 44.85
C HIS A 124 -5.73 -6.08 43.79
N ARG A 125 -6.69 -5.25 44.21
CA ARG A 125 -7.68 -4.68 43.30
C ARG A 125 -7.03 -3.55 42.50
N MET A 126 -6.59 -3.84 41.27
CA MET A 126 -5.92 -2.87 40.38
C MET A 126 -6.72 -1.58 40.11
N SER A 127 -8.03 -1.58 40.40
CA SER A 127 -8.87 -0.37 40.50
C SER A 127 -9.10 -0.02 41.98
N PRO A 128 -8.85 1.21 42.44
CA PRO A 128 -9.22 1.62 43.80
C PRO A 128 -10.73 1.45 44.06
N GLN A 129 -11.12 1.39 45.32
CA GLN A 129 -12.53 1.29 45.71
C GLN A 129 -13.25 2.58 45.30
N PHE A 130 -14.36 2.48 44.55
CA PHE A 130 -15.21 3.62 44.20
C PHE A 130 -15.76 4.25 45.48
N ILE A 131 -15.43 5.51 45.74
CA ILE A 131 -15.88 6.27 46.90
C ILE A 131 -16.84 7.33 46.37
N PRO A 132 -18.17 7.20 46.56
CA PRO A 132 -19.15 8.06 45.90
C PRO A 132 -18.87 9.56 46.07
N ALA A 133 -18.42 10.00 47.25
CA ALA A 133 -18.07 11.40 47.51
C ALA A 133 -16.89 11.92 46.66
N HIS A 134 -15.92 11.08 46.31
CA HIS A 134 -14.76 11.43 45.48
C HIS A 134 -15.09 11.29 44.00
N ASP A 135 -15.63 10.14 43.58
CA ASP A 135 -15.84 9.83 42.17
C ASP A 135 -17.01 10.62 41.56
N LEU A 136 -18.09 10.89 42.32
CA LEU A 136 -19.19 11.74 41.85
C LEU A 136 -18.74 13.20 41.70
N SER A 137 -17.95 13.73 42.62
CA SER A 137 -17.46 15.11 42.52
C SER A 137 -16.41 15.28 41.41
N ARG A 138 -15.57 14.25 41.17
CA ARG A 138 -14.72 14.15 39.97
C ARG A 138 -15.54 14.17 38.68
N GLY A 139 -16.67 13.45 38.66
CA GLY A 139 -17.64 13.44 37.57
C GLY A 139 -18.29 14.81 37.33
N VAL A 140 -18.76 15.47 38.39
CA VAL A 140 -19.36 16.82 38.32
C VAL A 140 -18.36 17.85 37.78
N LEU A 141 -17.09 17.81 38.23
CA LEU A 141 -16.05 18.70 37.70
C LEU A 141 -15.81 18.47 36.20
N GLN A 142 -15.78 17.21 35.73
CA GLN A 142 -15.72 16.90 34.29
C GLN A 142 -16.95 17.43 33.54
N ILE A 143 -18.16 17.30 34.08
CA ILE A 143 -19.41 17.77 33.45
C ILE A 143 -19.38 19.30 33.28
N VAL A 144 -19.06 20.04 34.35
CA VAL A 144 -18.97 21.52 34.32
C VAL A 144 -17.89 21.97 33.35
N GLN A 145 -16.72 21.34 33.36
CA GLN A 145 -15.63 21.65 32.43
C GLN A 145 -16.01 21.38 30.96
N SER A 146 -16.74 20.29 30.70
CA SER A 146 -17.22 19.96 29.34
C SER A 146 -18.27 20.97 28.86
N LEU A 147 -19.17 21.40 29.76
CA LEU A 147 -20.18 22.42 29.47
C LEU A 147 -19.53 23.76 29.10
N LEU A 148 -18.53 24.23 29.87
CA LEU A 148 -17.77 25.44 29.52
C LEU A 148 -17.08 25.30 28.15
N GLY A 149 -16.48 24.14 27.85
CA GLY A 149 -15.89 23.86 26.54
C GLY A 149 -16.89 23.95 25.37
N PHE A 150 -18.11 23.42 25.53
CA PHE A 150 -19.17 23.55 24.51
C PHE A 150 -19.67 24.98 24.37
N LEU A 151 -19.81 25.72 25.48
CA LEU A 151 -20.21 27.13 25.47
C LEU A 151 -19.16 28.02 24.78
N PHE A 152 -17.86 27.81 25.02
CA PHE A 152 -16.81 28.52 24.27
C PHE A 152 -16.81 28.15 22.79
N MET A 153 -17.07 26.89 22.42
CA MET A 153 -17.18 26.49 21.02
C MET A 153 -18.32 27.24 20.31
N LEU A 154 -19.51 27.33 20.93
CA LEU A 154 -20.64 28.11 20.40
C LEU A 154 -20.27 29.59 20.22
N THR A 155 -19.57 30.19 21.18
CA THR A 155 -19.09 31.58 21.06
C THR A 155 -18.06 31.76 19.94
N VAL A 156 -17.14 30.82 19.75
CA VAL A 156 -16.14 30.86 18.65
C VAL A 156 -16.82 30.73 17.29
N MET A 157 -17.94 30.00 17.18
CA MET A 157 -18.76 29.90 15.96
C MET A 157 -19.53 31.18 15.60
N THR A 158 -19.51 32.24 16.42
CA THR A 158 -19.95 33.58 15.99
C THR A 158 -18.96 34.27 15.05
N PHE A 159 -17.71 33.78 14.94
CA PHE A 159 -16.60 34.41 14.21
C PHE A 159 -16.23 35.84 14.68
N GLN A 160 -16.78 36.29 15.82
CA GLN A 160 -16.48 37.57 16.43
C GLN A 160 -15.06 37.61 17.00
N VAL A 161 -14.18 38.42 16.41
CA VAL A 161 -12.74 38.42 16.75
C VAL A 161 -12.51 38.85 18.20
N GLY A 162 -13.33 39.79 18.73
CA GLY A 162 -13.23 40.22 20.13
C GLY A 162 -13.44 39.08 21.13
N PHE A 163 -14.45 38.24 20.91
CA PHE A 163 -14.76 37.10 21.78
C PHE A 163 -13.69 36.01 21.68
N ILE A 164 -13.22 35.71 20.47
CA ILE A 164 -12.17 34.71 20.23
C ILE A 164 -10.87 35.12 20.94
N LEU A 165 -10.46 36.38 20.82
CA LEU A 165 -9.27 36.89 21.52
C LEU A 165 -9.46 36.88 23.05
N ALA A 166 -10.63 37.26 23.56
CA ALA A 166 -10.92 37.23 25.00
C ALA A 166 -10.82 35.81 25.59
N ILE A 167 -11.36 34.80 24.90
CA ILE A 167 -11.29 33.40 25.33
C ILE A 167 -9.84 32.88 25.26
N VAL A 168 -9.12 33.14 24.16
CA VAL A 168 -7.73 32.68 23.98
C VAL A 168 -6.79 33.30 25.01
N VAL A 169 -6.88 34.61 25.24
CA VAL A 169 -6.05 35.29 26.24
C VAL A 169 -6.46 34.88 27.67
N GLY A 170 -7.75 34.67 27.94
CA GLY A 170 -8.25 34.17 29.23
C GLY A 170 -7.76 32.76 29.57
N MET A 171 -7.77 31.83 28.60
CA MET A 171 -7.18 30.50 28.78
C MET A 171 -5.67 30.58 29.00
N GLY A 172 -4.95 31.43 28.24
CA GLY A 172 -3.51 31.62 28.41
C GLY A 172 -3.13 32.15 29.78
N VAL A 173 -3.80 33.20 30.25
CA VAL A 173 -3.59 33.75 31.60
C VAL A 173 -3.95 32.72 32.69
N GLY A 174 -5.10 32.06 32.58
CA GLY A 174 -5.51 31.01 33.52
C GLY A 174 -4.50 29.85 33.59
N GLU A 175 -3.94 29.42 32.46
CA GLU A 175 -2.91 28.38 32.42
C GLU A 175 -1.62 28.85 33.13
N THR A 176 -1.19 30.11 32.94
CA THR A 176 -0.01 30.64 33.68
C THR A 176 -0.23 30.76 35.19
N LEU A 177 -1.46 31.02 35.63
CA LEU A 177 -1.81 31.15 37.05
C LEU A 177 -1.93 29.77 37.73
N PHE A 178 -2.55 28.80 37.05
CA PHE A 178 -3.02 27.55 37.67
C PHE A 178 -2.38 26.27 37.11
N GLY A 179 -1.80 26.27 35.91
CA GLY A 179 -1.25 25.08 35.25
C GLY A 179 -0.17 24.35 36.05
N LYS A 180 0.58 25.08 36.89
CA LYS A 180 1.57 24.53 37.85
C LYS A 180 0.98 23.48 38.82
N TYR A 181 -0.33 23.49 39.05
CA TYR A 181 -1.01 22.51 39.90
C TYR A 181 -1.41 21.22 39.14
N GLY A 182 -1.38 21.22 37.80
CA GLY A 182 -1.65 20.03 36.98
C GLY A 182 -0.49 19.03 36.93
N SER A 183 0.75 19.52 36.86
CA SER A 183 1.94 18.69 36.62
C SER A 183 2.34 17.75 37.78
N ALA A 184 1.75 17.92 38.97
CA ALA A 184 2.11 17.16 40.17
C ALA A 184 1.67 15.68 40.15
N ALA A 185 0.89 15.24 39.16
CA ALA A 185 0.27 13.92 39.12
C ALA A 185 1.10 12.82 38.41
N HIS A 186 2.22 13.13 37.76
CA HIS A 186 2.89 12.22 36.81
C HIS A 186 4.25 11.64 37.30
N LEU A 187 4.54 11.66 38.60
CA LEU A 187 5.72 11.01 39.19
C LEU A 187 5.30 10.08 40.34
N GLY A 188 5.37 8.77 40.10
CA GLY A 188 5.19 7.71 41.11
C GLY A 188 6.38 6.75 41.11
N PRO A 189 6.77 6.15 42.26
CA PRO A 189 8.05 5.46 42.39
C PRO A 189 8.01 3.96 42.03
N VAL A 190 9.21 3.40 41.88
CA VAL A 190 9.49 1.95 41.84
C VAL A 190 9.44 1.38 43.26
N GLN A 191 8.90 0.15 43.44
CA GLN A 191 9.49 -0.84 44.35
C GLN A 191 9.03 -2.28 44.02
N ASP A 192 9.91 -3.25 44.26
CA ASP A 192 9.72 -4.68 44.04
C ASP A 192 9.12 -5.45 45.24
N GLN A 193 8.65 -6.67 44.98
CA GLN A 193 8.56 -7.86 45.87
C GLN A 193 7.75 -7.80 47.19
N VAL A 194 6.90 -8.81 47.41
CA VAL A 194 6.99 -9.81 48.50
C VAL A 194 5.83 -10.83 48.41
N ASP A 195 6.04 -12.02 48.97
CA ASP A 195 5.31 -13.25 48.65
C ASP A 195 3.92 -13.43 49.29
N GLU A 196 3.03 -13.96 48.44
CA GLU A 196 1.93 -14.90 48.67
C GLU A 196 1.21 -14.95 50.06
N HIS A 197 -0.13 -14.95 50.01
CA HIS A 197 -1.09 -15.15 51.12
C HIS A 197 -1.21 -13.93 52.08
N THR A 198 -2.38 -13.35 52.40
CA THR A 198 -3.65 -13.92 52.94
C THR A 198 -4.85 -12.97 52.61
N MET A 199 -6.19 -13.22 52.66
CA MET A 199 -7.13 -14.34 52.97
C MET A 199 -8.33 -14.35 51.97
N SER A 200 -9.26 -15.31 52.07
CA SER A 200 -10.69 -15.26 51.69
C SER A 200 -11.20 -14.13 50.76
N GLY A 201 -11.64 -14.53 49.56
CA GLY A 201 -12.56 -13.79 48.71
C GLY A 201 -14.02 -14.27 48.87
N ALA A 202 -14.95 -13.62 48.17
CA ALA A 202 -16.35 -14.08 48.05
C ALA A 202 -16.42 -15.51 47.46
N PRO A 203 -17.49 -16.29 47.73
CA PRO A 203 -17.62 -17.66 47.21
C PRO A 203 -17.63 -17.67 45.68
N VAL A 204 -16.46 -17.97 45.10
CA VAL A 204 -16.32 -18.18 43.66
C VAL A 204 -17.10 -19.43 43.31
N ILE A 205 -18.16 -19.28 42.50
CA ILE A 205 -18.91 -20.39 41.92
C ILE A 205 -17.90 -21.40 41.35
N PRO A 206 -17.90 -22.67 41.77
CA PRO A 206 -16.94 -23.67 41.30
C PRO A 206 -16.86 -23.66 39.78
N ALA A 207 -15.65 -23.80 39.20
CA ALA A 207 -15.44 -23.57 37.77
C ALA A 207 -16.36 -24.42 36.85
N ALA A 208 -16.81 -25.59 37.32
CA ALA A 208 -17.77 -26.47 36.64
C ALA A 208 -19.22 -25.91 36.58
N LEU A 209 -19.55 -24.88 37.35
CA LEU A 209 -20.87 -24.24 37.43
C LEU A 209 -20.89 -22.80 36.90
N GLN A 210 -19.78 -22.30 36.34
CA GLN A 210 -19.71 -20.94 35.78
C GLN A 210 -20.26 -20.90 34.35
N ILE A 211 -21.34 -20.15 34.13
CA ILE A 211 -21.94 -19.96 32.80
C ILE A 211 -21.00 -19.14 31.89
N TYR A 212 -20.81 -19.59 30.66
CA TYR A 212 -19.90 -18.97 29.69
C TYR A 212 -20.41 -17.60 29.20
N ASN A 213 -19.82 -16.51 29.72
CA ASN A 213 -20.11 -15.16 29.27
C ASN A 213 -19.14 -14.71 28.15
N SER A 214 -19.60 -14.80 26.90
CA SER A 214 -18.88 -14.34 25.71
C SER A 214 -18.43 -12.89 25.78
N TYR A 215 -19.26 -11.98 26.29
CA TYR A 215 -18.94 -10.54 26.32
C TYR A 215 -17.79 -10.19 27.27
N VAL A 216 -17.43 -11.10 28.17
CA VAL A 216 -16.23 -11.02 29.01
C VAL A 216 -15.09 -11.87 28.44
N GLN A 217 -15.38 -13.11 28.04
CA GLN A 217 -14.37 -14.10 27.65
C GLN A 217 -13.84 -13.93 26.21
N ASP A 218 -14.64 -13.42 25.27
CA ASP A 218 -14.24 -13.30 23.86
C ASP A 218 -13.30 -12.10 23.61
N PRO A 219 -13.52 -10.90 24.18
CA PRO A 219 -12.57 -9.78 24.06
C PRO A 219 -11.19 -10.04 24.67
N ILE A 220 -11.06 -11.02 25.58
CA ILE A 220 -9.75 -11.48 26.07
C ILE A 220 -8.96 -12.13 24.91
N TRP A 221 -9.62 -12.92 24.05
CA TRP A 221 -8.94 -13.61 22.96
C TRP A 221 -8.75 -12.74 21.70
N GLN A 222 -9.61 -11.75 21.45
CA GLN A 222 -9.28 -10.68 20.49
C GLN A 222 -7.96 -9.99 20.87
N ARG A 223 -7.77 -9.69 22.16
CA ARG A 223 -6.55 -9.09 22.68
C ARG A 223 -5.35 -10.06 22.60
N ARG A 224 -5.52 -11.34 22.97
CA ARG A 224 -4.46 -12.37 22.79
C ARG A 224 -4.03 -12.49 21.33
N PHE A 225 -4.96 -12.64 20.40
CA PHE A 225 -4.69 -12.68 18.95
C PHE A 225 -3.92 -11.43 18.49
N SER A 226 -4.34 -10.25 18.97
CA SER A 226 -3.71 -8.97 18.62
C SER A 226 -2.30 -8.82 19.17
N ILE A 227 -2.07 -9.26 20.41
CA ILE A 227 -0.74 -9.33 21.01
C ILE A 227 0.15 -10.27 20.20
N VAL A 228 -0.32 -11.47 19.84
CA VAL A 228 0.50 -12.44 19.09
C VAL A 228 0.91 -11.90 17.71
N TRP A 229 -0.01 -11.34 16.91
CA TRP A 229 0.39 -10.80 15.59
C TRP A 229 1.26 -9.55 15.72
N ALA A 230 1.03 -8.69 16.73
CA ALA A 230 1.86 -7.52 16.98
C ALA A 230 3.27 -7.92 17.45
N SER A 231 3.42 -8.94 18.31
CA SER A 231 4.71 -9.50 18.71
C SER A 231 5.45 -10.14 17.53
N LEU A 232 4.75 -10.83 16.62
CA LEU A 232 5.34 -11.37 15.39
C LEU A 232 5.81 -10.26 14.44
N ALA A 233 5.05 -9.16 14.32
CA ALA A 233 5.45 -7.99 13.56
C ALA A 233 6.66 -7.28 14.20
N GLY A 234 6.68 -7.12 15.53
CA GLY A 234 7.82 -6.60 16.28
C GLY A 234 9.08 -7.44 16.13
N LEU A 235 8.96 -8.77 16.20
CA LEU A 235 10.05 -9.70 15.94
C LEU A 235 10.58 -9.59 14.49
N ALA A 236 9.69 -9.43 13.50
CA ALA A 236 10.11 -9.19 12.12
C ALA A 236 10.88 -7.87 11.96
N ILE A 237 10.45 -6.80 12.64
CA ILE A 237 11.16 -5.51 12.68
C ILE A 237 12.54 -5.68 13.33
N LEU A 238 12.63 -6.35 14.48
CA LEU A 238 13.91 -6.62 15.17
C LEU A 238 14.88 -7.43 14.29
N LEU A 239 14.39 -8.44 13.56
CA LEU A 239 15.19 -9.21 12.60
C LEU A 239 15.65 -8.37 11.39
N SER A 240 14.88 -7.36 10.98
CA SER A 240 15.25 -6.42 9.92
C SER A 240 16.13 -5.25 10.40
N ALA A 241 16.19 -4.98 11.70
CA ALA A 241 16.88 -3.81 12.27
C ALA A 241 18.37 -3.67 11.85
N PRO A 242 19.17 -4.76 11.73
CA PRO A 242 20.54 -4.65 11.21
C PRO A 242 20.63 -4.21 9.73
N HIS A 243 19.61 -4.52 8.93
CA HIS A 243 19.50 -4.06 7.54
C HIS A 243 19.04 -2.60 7.47
N LEU A 244 17.99 -2.24 8.22
CA LEU A 244 17.51 -0.87 8.36
C LEU A 244 18.63 0.06 8.84
N TYR A 245 19.39 -0.31 9.86
CA TYR A 245 20.52 0.48 10.39
C TYR A 245 21.62 0.73 9.34
N ARG A 246 21.99 -0.29 8.56
CA ARG A 246 22.94 -0.13 7.44
C ARG A 246 22.40 0.82 6.38
N SER A 247 21.11 0.75 6.07
CA SER A 247 20.46 1.62 5.09
C SER A 247 20.34 3.08 5.57
N ILE A 248 20.03 3.31 6.86
CA ILE A 248 20.10 4.62 7.50
C ILE A 248 21.52 5.18 7.40
N LYS A 249 22.54 4.39 7.75
CA LYS A 249 23.95 4.81 7.65
C LYS A 249 24.40 5.08 6.20
N ARG A 250 23.79 4.43 5.19
CA ARG A 250 23.99 4.70 3.76
C ARG A 250 23.13 5.85 3.21
N GLY A 251 22.29 6.50 4.01
CA GLY A 251 21.38 7.57 3.56
C GLY A 251 20.29 7.09 2.57
N THR A 252 20.00 5.79 2.53
CA THR A 252 19.03 5.18 1.60
C THR A 252 17.67 4.90 2.25
N ALA A 253 17.62 4.79 3.57
CA ALA A 253 16.36 4.66 4.31
C ALA A 253 15.57 5.97 4.26
N PHE A 254 14.24 5.88 4.17
CA PHE A 254 13.31 7.02 4.19
C PHE A 254 13.52 8.11 3.11
N LYS A 255 14.41 7.88 2.12
CA LYS A 255 14.80 8.89 1.12
C LYS A 255 13.63 9.48 0.31
N GLY A 256 12.57 8.70 0.09
CA GLY A 256 11.31 9.13 -0.52
C GLY A 256 10.13 9.23 0.45
N PHE A 257 10.37 9.60 1.73
CA PHE A 257 9.31 9.74 2.73
C PHE A 257 8.42 10.97 2.49
N PHE A 258 8.99 12.11 2.11
CA PHE A 258 8.27 13.33 1.71
C PHE A 258 8.14 13.51 0.17
N GLY A 259 8.37 12.42 -0.56
CA GLY A 259 8.26 12.34 -2.01
C GLY A 259 9.51 12.77 -2.77
N VAL A 260 9.35 13.06 -4.07
CA VAL A 260 10.40 13.61 -4.94
C VAL A 260 10.72 15.04 -4.50
N SER A 261 12.01 15.43 -4.59
CA SER A 261 12.52 16.72 -4.11
C SER A 261 13.31 17.50 -5.17
N GLU A 262 13.24 18.82 -5.04
CA GLU A 262 13.58 19.79 -6.09
C GLU A 262 14.54 20.85 -5.53
N ASN A 263 15.83 20.76 -5.89
CA ASN A 263 16.87 21.67 -5.43
C ASN A 263 17.09 22.81 -6.43
N PHE A 264 16.19 23.80 -6.41
CA PHE A 264 16.30 25.03 -7.23
C PHE A 264 17.63 25.77 -7.04
N THR A 265 18.29 25.63 -5.88
CA THR A 265 19.59 26.21 -5.55
C THR A 265 20.79 25.37 -6.03
N THR A 266 20.76 24.89 -7.28
CA THR A 266 21.87 24.13 -7.89
C THR A 266 23.06 25.06 -8.22
N LYS A 267 23.79 25.48 -7.19
CA LYS A 267 25.11 26.10 -7.32
C LYS A 267 26.07 25.04 -7.88
N ARG A 268 26.46 25.19 -9.16
CA ARG A 268 27.35 24.30 -9.93
C ARG A 268 28.42 23.64 -9.04
N GLN A 269 28.24 22.36 -8.70
CA GLN A 269 29.24 21.60 -7.95
C GLN A 269 30.42 21.26 -8.88
N ASN A 270 31.33 22.23 -9.06
CA ASN A 270 32.67 21.91 -9.54
C ASN A 270 33.29 20.90 -8.57
N GLY A 271 33.77 19.78 -9.09
CA GLY A 271 34.32 18.69 -8.30
C GLY A 271 35.61 19.09 -7.57
N LYS A 272 35.50 19.56 -6.33
CA LYS A 272 36.59 19.46 -5.37
C LYS A 272 36.56 18.07 -4.74
N THR A 273 37.32 17.16 -5.34
CA THR A 273 37.71 15.89 -4.74
C THR A 273 38.37 16.16 -3.38
N LYS A 274 37.65 15.90 -2.28
CA LYS A 274 38.33 15.59 -1.03
C LYS A 274 38.89 14.18 -1.17
N GLU A 275 40.21 14.05 -1.18
CA GLU A 275 40.84 12.78 -0.93
C GLU A 275 40.42 12.30 0.47
N VAL A 276 39.80 11.12 0.51
CA VAL A 276 39.50 10.41 1.74
C VAL A 276 40.32 9.13 1.66
N ASN A 277 41.35 9.03 2.50
CA ASN A 277 42.27 7.90 2.51
C ASN A 277 41.52 6.56 2.47
N SER A 278 41.74 5.81 1.39
CA SER A 278 41.10 4.52 1.13
C SER A 278 41.57 3.47 2.13
N ARG A 279 40.92 3.40 3.29
CA ARG A 279 41.11 2.28 4.22
C ARG A 279 40.77 0.97 3.51
N PRO A 280 41.60 -0.08 3.61
CA PRO A 280 41.33 -1.35 2.96
C PRO A 280 39.99 -1.93 3.45
N VAL A 281 39.17 -2.40 2.52
CA VAL A 281 37.88 -3.03 2.84
C VAL A 281 38.16 -4.36 3.58
N PRO A 282 37.67 -4.56 4.81
CA PRO A 282 37.91 -5.80 5.54
C PRO A 282 37.19 -6.96 4.81
N SER A 283 37.96 -7.96 4.40
CA SER A 283 37.45 -9.19 3.82
C SER A 283 36.69 -10.01 4.86
N GLN A 284 35.40 -9.75 5.03
CA GLN A 284 34.53 -10.54 5.88
C GLN A 284 34.36 -11.95 5.29
N SER A 285 35.20 -12.87 5.74
CA SER A 285 35.04 -14.31 5.53
C SER A 285 33.67 -14.74 6.04
N SER A 286 32.85 -15.30 5.15
CA SER A 286 31.50 -15.76 5.47
C SER A 286 31.60 -17.06 6.27
N SER A 287 31.48 -16.99 7.60
CA SER A 287 31.47 -18.20 8.43
C SER A 287 30.42 -19.19 7.91
N THR A 288 30.82 -20.45 7.72
CA THR A 288 30.07 -21.51 7.02
C THR A 288 28.62 -21.68 7.51
N LYS A 289 28.35 -21.32 8.77
CA LYS A 289 27.01 -21.30 9.37
C LYS A 289 26.04 -20.36 8.62
N TRP A 290 26.50 -19.19 8.14
CA TRP A 290 25.69 -18.25 7.36
C TRP A 290 25.41 -18.77 5.95
N VAL A 291 26.36 -19.47 5.33
CA VAL A 291 26.18 -20.11 4.01
C VAL A 291 25.03 -21.12 4.07
N ALA A 292 25.04 -22.02 5.05
CA ALA A 292 23.99 -23.01 5.27
C ALA A 292 22.61 -22.38 5.55
N LEU A 293 22.56 -21.31 6.37
CA LEU A 293 21.32 -20.56 6.62
C LEU A 293 20.79 -19.87 5.35
N SER A 294 21.67 -19.36 4.48
CA SER A 294 21.26 -18.76 3.20
C SER A 294 20.72 -19.81 2.21
N ALA A 295 21.32 -21.01 2.18
CA ALA A 295 20.86 -22.12 1.37
C ALA A 295 19.45 -22.59 1.79
N LEU A 296 19.21 -22.75 3.10
CA LEU A 296 17.85 -22.99 3.64
C LEU A 296 16.89 -21.84 3.35
N GLY A 297 17.39 -20.60 3.34
CA GLY A 297 16.64 -19.41 2.91
C GLY A 297 16.15 -19.50 1.46
N SER A 298 16.94 -20.08 0.54
CA SER A 298 16.57 -20.21 -0.88
C SER A 298 15.32 -21.06 -1.11
N VAL A 299 15.07 -22.08 -0.27
CA VAL A 299 13.88 -22.94 -0.35
C VAL A 299 12.59 -22.12 -0.14
N ARG A 300 12.65 -21.03 0.63
CA ARG A 300 11.50 -20.11 0.84
C ARG A 300 11.07 -19.38 -0.44
N LEU A 301 11.92 -19.31 -1.46
CA LEU A 301 11.64 -18.71 -2.77
C LEU A 301 10.95 -19.67 -3.74
N TRP A 302 10.90 -20.98 -3.46
CA TRP A 302 10.24 -21.94 -4.31
C TRP A 302 8.74 -21.67 -4.40
N SER A 303 8.16 -21.86 -5.60
CA SER A 303 6.77 -21.51 -5.91
C SER A 303 6.06 -22.66 -6.60
N LEU A 304 4.86 -22.99 -6.11
CA LEU A 304 4.02 -24.06 -6.65
C LEU A 304 3.31 -23.62 -7.95
N PRO A 305 3.22 -24.48 -8.98
CA PRO A 305 2.46 -24.14 -10.19
C PRO A 305 0.97 -23.93 -9.83
N GLY A 306 0.41 -22.81 -10.31
CA GLY A 306 -0.98 -22.41 -10.05
C GLY A 306 -1.19 -21.52 -8.82
N LEU A 307 -0.27 -21.52 -7.85
CA LEU A 307 -0.33 -20.65 -6.67
C LEU A 307 0.62 -19.44 -6.85
N GLU A 308 0.09 -18.21 -6.77
CA GLU A 308 0.87 -16.96 -6.77
C GLU A 308 1.57 -16.70 -5.41
N LEU A 309 2.07 -17.76 -4.77
CA LEU A 309 2.62 -17.73 -3.41
C LEU A 309 3.87 -18.58 -3.32
N ASN A 310 4.95 -17.98 -2.82
CA ASN A 310 6.18 -18.68 -2.50
C ASN A 310 6.01 -19.54 -1.24
N ALA A 311 6.80 -20.60 -1.07
CA ALA A 311 6.77 -21.49 0.09
C ALA A 311 6.86 -20.73 1.43
N GLY A 312 7.69 -19.67 1.49
CA GLY A 312 7.76 -18.80 2.67
C GLY A 312 6.47 -18.02 2.96
N GLN A 313 5.75 -17.56 1.92
CA GLN A 313 4.46 -16.88 2.09
C GLN A 313 3.36 -17.87 2.48
N ILE A 314 3.37 -19.09 1.89
CA ILE A 314 2.46 -20.17 2.25
C ILE A 314 2.63 -20.54 3.73
N ALA A 315 3.86 -20.68 4.22
CA ALA A 315 4.13 -20.96 5.63
C ALA A 315 3.60 -19.86 6.57
N VAL A 316 3.77 -18.57 6.22
CA VAL A 316 3.21 -17.43 6.98
C VAL A 316 1.68 -17.47 6.99
N ILE A 317 1.03 -17.74 5.84
CA ILE A 317 -0.44 -17.84 5.75
C ILE A 317 -0.95 -19.02 6.59
N ILE A 318 -0.29 -20.19 6.53
CA ILE A 318 -0.68 -21.37 7.31
C ILE A 318 -0.54 -21.11 8.82
N ALA A 319 0.58 -20.51 9.25
CA ALA A 319 0.77 -20.17 10.67
C ALA A 319 -0.30 -19.16 11.17
N TYR A 320 -0.64 -18.17 10.35
CA TYR A 320 -1.68 -17.18 10.63
C TYR A 320 -3.11 -17.79 10.63
N LEU A 321 -3.39 -18.75 9.74
CA LEU A 321 -4.63 -19.52 9.72
C LEU A 321 -4.76 -20.39 10.97
N ILE A 322 -3.70 -21.11 11.36
CA ILE A 322 -3.67 -21.94 12.57
C ILE A 322 -3.87 -21.08 13.82
N LEU A 323 -3.15 -19.94 13.94
CA LEU A 323 -3.32 -18.99 15.03
C LEU A 323 -4.77 -18.49 15.15
N THR A 324 -5.39 -18.11 14.02
CA THR A 324 -6.76 -17.61 14.01
C THR A 324 -7.75 -18.72 14.37
N LEU A 325 -7.58 -19.92 13.82
CA LEU A 325 -8.42 -21.08 14.13
C LEU A 325 -8.36 -21.44 15.62
N LEU A 326 -7.15 -21.52 16.20
CA LEU A 326 -6.97 -21.78 17.64
C LEU A 326 -7.64 -20.71 18.51
N CYS A 327 -7.53 -19.43 18.14
CA CYS A 327 -8.19 -18.35 18.88
C CYS A 327 -9.73 -18.34 18.72
N ILE A 328 -10.28 -19.02 17.72
CA ILE A 328 -11.72 -19.25 17.53
C ILE A 328 -12.19 -20.51 18.29
N THR A 329 -11.43 -21.62 18.27
CA THR A 329 -11.91 -22.91 18.79
C THR A 329 -11.47 -23.25 20.22
N MET A 330 -10.36 -22.71 20.72
CA MET A 330 -9.85 -23.09 22.05
C MET A 330 -10.76 -22.59 23.18
N HIS A 331 -11.26 -23.54 23.98
CA HIS A 331 -12.10 -23.31 25.16
C HIS A 331 -13.34 -22.44 24.88
N ALA A 332 -13.94 -22.57 23.70
CA ALA A 332 -15.14 -21.85 23.29
C ALA A 332 -16.26 -22.84 22.92
N PRO A 333 -17.43 -22.80 23.59
CA PRO A 333 -18.61 -23.56 23.20
C PRO A 333 -19.26 -22.88 21.98
N LEU A 334 -18.66 -23.06 20.80
CA LEU A 334 -19.04 -22.33 19.58
C LEU A 334 -20.50 -22.55 19.14
N VAL A 335 -21.07 -23.72 19.44
CA VAL A 335 -22.45 -24.06 19.11
C VAL A 335 -23.42 -23.26 19.99
N ASP A 336 -23.20 -23.25 21.29
CA ASP A 336 -24.07 -22.58 22.27
C ASP A 336 -23.84 -21.07 22.29
N ASN A 337 -22.60 -20.62 22.02
CA ASN A 337 -22.21 -19.22 22.01
C ASN A 337 -21.34 -18.86 20.78
N PRO A 338 -21.95 -18.46 19.65
CA PRO A 338 -21.25 -18.20 18.39
C PRO A 338 -20.51 -16.85 18.32
N ASN A 339 -20.57 -16.02 19.36
CA ASN A 339 -20.02 -14.66 19.33
C ASN A 339 -18.50 -14.63 19.11
N ARG A 340 -17.80 -15.64 19.64
CA ARG A 340 -16.37 -15.90 19.52
C ARG A 340 -15.80 -15.68 18.11
N ALA A 341 -16.47 -16.21 17.08
CA ALA A 341 -16.01 -16.09 15.69
C ALA A 341 -16.18 -14.67 15.12
N GLY A 342 -17.24 -13.95 15.52
CA GLY A 342 -17.48 -12.55 15.14
C GLY A 342 -16.49 -11.60 15.82
N PHE A 343 -16.20 -11.81 17.10
CA PHE A 343 -15.14 -11.09 17.81
C PHE A 343 -13.76 -11.31 17.14
N LEU A 344 -13.41 -12.54 16.74
CA LEU A 344 -12.14 -12.79 16.03
C LEU A 344 -12.13 -12.29 14.58
N ALA A 345 -13.29 -12.06 13.95
CA ALA A 345 -13.40 -11.36 12.67
C ALA A 345 -13.10 -9.85 12.84
N LEU A 346 -13.70 -9.18 13.84
CA LEU A 346 -13.40 -7.78 14.17
C LEU A 346 -11.91 -7.55 14.47
N ALA A 347 -11.26 -8.51 15.15
CA ALA A 347 -9.82 -8.46 15.46
C ALA A 347 -8.90 -8.49 14.22
N GLN A 348 -9.42 -8.81 13.03
CA GLN A 348 -8.65 -8.74 11.78
C GLN A 348 -8.55 -7.32 11.19
N LEU A 349 -9.45 -6.40 11.55
CA LEU A 349 -9.53 -5.08 10.92
C LEU A 349 -8.20 -4.30 10.95
N PRO A 350 -7.44 -4.24 12.08
CA PRO A 350 -6.13 -3.59 12.09
C PRO A 350 -5.12 -4.25 11.14
N VAL A 351 -5.14 -5.58 11.01
CA VAL A 351 -4.24 -6.36 10.13
C VAL A 351 -4.56 -6.13 8.66
N VAL A 352 -5.85 -6.09 8.30
CA VAL A 352 -6.32 -5.79 6.93
C VAL A 352 -5.85 -4.40 6.50
N PHE A 353 -5.97 -3.38 7.35
CA PHE A 353 -5.60 -2.00 7.01
C PHE A 353 -4.10 -1.74 7.07
N LEU A 354 -3.38 -2.24 8.10
CA LEU A 354 -1.93 -2.09 8.23
C LEU A 354 -1.16 -2.62 7.01
N LEU A 355 -1.71 -3.63 6.32
CA LEU A 355 -1.07 -4.32 5.19
C LEU A 355 -1.77 -4.02 3.84
N GLY A 356 -2.77 -3.12 3.85
CA GLY A 356 -3.48 -2.62 2.68
C GLY A 356 -3.05 -1.22 2.24
N THR A 357 -2.51 -0.39 3.16
CA THR A 357 -2.05 0.97 2.87
C THR A 357 -0.74 1.02 2.08
N LYS A 358 -0.55 2.07 1.26
CA LYS A 358 0.68 2.24 0.45
C LYS A 358 1.87 2.62 1.32
N ASN A 359 1.68 3.56 2.25
CA ASN A 359 2.69 4.02 3.21
C ASN A 359 2.58 3.26 4.54
N SER A 360 2.44 1.93 4.48
CA SER A 360 2.34 1.08 5.67
C SER A 360 3.54 1.27 6.61
N ILE A 361 3.27 1.52 7.90
CA ILE A 361 4.30 1.69 8.93
C ILE A 361 5.19 0.43 9.02
N LEU A 362 4.63 -0.76 8.84
CA LEU A 362 5.43 -2.00 8.82
C LEU A 362 6.34 -2.07 7.58
N SER A 363 5.87 -1.62 6.42
CA SER A 363 6.69 -1.52 5.20
C SER A 363 7.89 -0.58 5.39
N LEU A 364 7.68 0.54 6.08
CA LEU A 364 8.72 1.50 6.42
C LEU A 364 9.74 0.94 7.44
N LEU A 365 9.26 0.27 8.49
CA LEU A 365 10.12 -0.28 9.57
C LEU A 365 10.89 -1.54 9.18
N LEU A 366 10.45 -2.31 8.18
CA LEU A 366 11.22 -3.42 7.59
C LEU A 366 12.38 -2.95 6.70
N GLY A 367 12.47 -1.64 6.40
CA GLY A 367 13.52 -1.03 5.59
C GLY A 367 13.23 -1.03 4.09
N PRO A 368 14.07 -0.33 3.29
CA PRO A 368 13.78 -0.09 1.88
C PRO A 368 13.67 -1.38 1.07
N GLY A 369 12.79 -1.33 0.07
CA GLY A 369 12.43 -2.46 -0.75
C GLY A 369 11.46 -3.46 -0.10
N HIS A 370 11.09 -3.34 1.18
CA HIS A 370 9.98 -4.11 1.76
C HIS A 370 8.61 -3.42 1.52
N GLY A 371 8.38 -3.00 0.28
CA GLY A 371 7.21 -2.22 -0.14
C GLY A 371 5.86 -2.92 0.06
N TYR A 372 4.78 -2.13 0.06
CA TYR A 372 3.41 -2.63 0.27
C TYR A 372 3.03 -3.75 -0.71
N GLU A 373 3.55 -3.73 -1.94
CA GLU A 373 3.31 -4.75 -2.96
C GLU A 373 3.78 -6.16 -2.52
N LYS A 374 4.85 -6.24 -1.73
CA LYS A 374 5.40 -7.51 -1.20
C LYS A 374 4.68 -7.98 0.07
N LEU A 375 3.95 -7.12 0.76
CA LEU A 375 3.20 -7.42 1.99
C LEU A 375 1.69 -7.61 1.75
N ASN A 376 1.13 -7.03 0.69
CA ASN A 376 -0.31 -7.03 0.40
C ASN A 376 -0.95 -8.42 0.27
N TYR A 377 -0.15 -9.49 0.05
CA TYR A 377 -0.68 -10.85 0.10
C TYR A 377 -1.33 -11.17 1.45
N ILE A 378 -0.81 -10.63 2.56
CA ILE A 378 -1.38 -10.83 3.89
C ILE A 378 -2.74 -10.14 4.00
N HIS A 379 -2.86 -8.86 3.58
CA HIS A 379 -4.16 -8.17 3.48
C HIS A 379 -5.21 -8.97 2.69
N ARG A 380 -4.81 -9.58 1.56
CA ARG A 380 -5.72 -10.43 0.75
C ARG A 380 -6.14 -11.72 1.44
N TRP A 381 -5.36 -12.23 2.39
CA TRP A 381 -5.71 -13.43 3.16
C TRP A 381 -6.42 -13.09 4.48
N SER A 382 -6.03 -12.02 5.19
CA SER A 382 -6.73 -11.55 6.40
C SER A 382 -8.16 -11.12 6.10
N GLY A 383 -8.42 -10.44 4.97
CA GLY A 383 -9.78 -10.13 4.53
C GLY A 383 -10.64 -11.37 4.24
N ARG A 384 -10.04 -12.46 3.74
CA ARG A 384 -10.73 -13.75 3.55
C ARG A 384 -11.02 -14.45 4.87
N VAL A 385 -10.05 -14.44 5.79
CA VAL A 385 -10.18 -15.02 7.14
C VAL A 385 -11.25 -14.27 7.95
N MET A 386 -11.32 -12.95 7.82
CA MET A 386 -12.37 -12.12 8.39
C MET A 386 -13.77 -12.51 7.88
N PHE A 387 -13.93 -12.71 6.57
CA PHE A 387 -15.18 -13.18 5.98
C PHE A 387 -15.55 -14.61 6.38
N LEU A 388 -14.58 -15.53 6.48
CA LEU A 388 -14.82 -16.89 6.97
C LEU A 388 -15.24 -16.89 8.45
N GLY A 389 -14.59 -16.07 9.29
CA GLY A 389 -14.97 -15.91 10.70
C GLY A 389 -16.37 -15.31 10.87
N ALA A 390 -16.70 -14.28 10.10
CA ALA A 390 -18.04 -13.70 10.06
C ALA A 390 -19.11 -14.69 9.52
N GLY A 391 -18.75 -15.53 8.54
CA GLY A 391 -19.62 -16.57 8.01
C GLY A 391 -19.90 -17.68 9.02
N VAL A 392 -18.88 -18.14 9.78
CA VAL A 392 -19.05 -19.10 10.88
C VAL A 392 -19.93 -18.49 11.99
N HIS A 393 -19.69 -17.23 12.36
CA HIS A 393 -20.51 -16.50 13.33
C HIS A 393 -21.98 -16.42 12.91
N GLY A 394 -22.25 -15.98 11.68
CA GLY A 394 -23.62 -15.87 11.14
C GLY A 394 -24.32 -17.21 11.00
N ALA A 395 -23.64 -18.23 10.47
CA ALA A 395 -24.22 -19.57 10.29
C ALA A 395 -24.61 -20.23 11.63
N LEU A 396 -23.81 -20.07 12.68
CA LEU A 396 -24.12 -20.59 14.01
C LEU A 396 -25.22 -19.77 14.72
N TRP A 397 -25.27 -18.44 14.51
CA TRP A 397 -26.43 -17.64 14.94
C TRP A 397 -27.74 -18.08 14.26
N ILE A 398 -27.73 -18.26 12.93
CA ILE A 398 -28.90 -18.76 12.16
C ILE A 398 -29.33 -20.14 12.66
N ARG A 399 -28.39 -21.06 12.88
CA ARG A 399 -28.65 -22.38 13.49
C ARG A 399 -29.38 -22.24 14.83
N ASN A 400 -28.96 -21.32 15.68
CA ASN A 400 -29.55 -21.16 17.00
C ASN A 400 -30.94 -20.50 16.95
N HIS A 401 -31.20 -19.58 16.01
CA HIS A 401 -32.56 -19.07 15.77
C HIS A 401 -33.50 -20.20 15.32
N ILE A 402 -33.05 -21.07 14.42
CA ILE A 402 -33.82 -22.26 13.98
C ILE A 402 -34.04 -23.26 15.14
N GLN A 403 -33.06 -23.45 16.04
CA GLN A 403 -33.19 -24.36 17.18
C GLN A 403 -34.16 -23.85 18.26
N PHE A 404 -34.32 -22.53 18.41
CA PHE A 404 -35.16 -21.91 19.44
C PHE A 404 -36.43 -21.23 18.88
N ASP A 405 -36.79 -21.50 17.63
CA ASP A 405 -37.93 -20.93 16.89
C ASP A 405 -38.01 -19.39 16.95
N LEU A 406 -36.84 -18.74 16.84
CA LEU A 406 -36.71 -17.28 16.85
C LEU A 406 -36.69 -16.72 15.42
N PRO A 407 -37.38 -15.60 15.15
CA PRO A 407 -37.31 -14.95 13.83
C PRO A 407 -35.87 -14.54 13.50
N ILE A 408 -35.42 -14.79 12.28
CA ILE A 408 -34.07 -14.44 11.79
C ILE A 408 -34.01 -12.96 11.34
N LEU A 409 -35.17 -12.38 11.02
CA LEU A 409 -35.32 -10.99 10.62
C LEU A 409 -36.36 -10.33 11.54
N GLY A 410 -35.93 -9.28 12.25
CA GLY A 410 -36.80 -8.50 13.10
C GLY A 410 -36.02 -7.54 13.99
N GLN A 411 -35.07 -8.05 14.79
CA GLN A 411 -34.30 -7.16 15.66
C GLN A 411 -33.25 -6.40 14.86
N GLN A 412 -33.02 -5.14 15.25
CA GLN A 412 -32.02 -4.25 14.65
C GLN A 412 -30.61 -4.89 14.63
N LYS A 413 -30.28 -5.72 15.63
CA LYS A 413 -29.01 -6.44 15.72
C LYS A 413 -28.84 -7.49 14.62
N GLU A 414 -29.89 -8.28 14.32
CA GLU A 414 -29.83 -9.31 13.27
C GLU A 414 -29.81 -8.66 11.88
N THR A 415 -30.70 -7.70 11.64
CA THR A 415 -30.85 -7.05 10.32
C THR A 415 -29.59 -6.28 9.92
N SER A 416 -28.98 -5.52 10.85
CA SER A 416 -27.68 -4.89 10.63
C SER A 416 -26.51 -5.88 10.52
N GLY A 417 -26.57 -7.03 11.22
CA GLY A 417 -25.58 -8.10 11.09
C GLY A 417 -25.59 -8.77 9.72
N ILE A 418 -26.78 -9.06 9.19
CA ILE A 418 -26.98 -9.60 7.83
C ILE A 418 -26.55 -8.56 6.79
N ALA A 419 -26.88 -7.28 6.97
CA ALA A 419 -26.42 -6.20 6.09
C ALA A 419 -24.89 -6.06 6.09
N ALA A 420 -24.24 -6.09 7.26
CA ALA A 420 -22.79 -6.05 7.38
C ALA A 420 -22.12 -7.27 6.73
N PHE A 421 -22.68 -8.48 6.89
CA PHE A 421 -22.18 -9.68 6.22
C PHE A 421 -22.36 -9.63 4.69
N ALA A 422 -23.49 -9.13 4.21
CA ALA A 422 -23.74 -8.94 2.78
C ALA A 422 -22.74 -7.93 2.15
N LEU A 423 -22.50 -6.79 2.81
CA LEU A 423 -21.50 -5.81 2.38
C LEU A 423 -20.08 -6.40 2.39
N LEU A 424 -19.71 -7.16 3.43
CA LEU A 424 -18.43 -7.88 3.46
C LEU A 424 -18.33 -8.94 2.34
N GLY A 425 -19.44 -9.59 2.00
CA GLY A 425 -19.57 -10.47 0.83
C GLY A 425 -19.28 -9.73 -0.48
N VAL A 426 -19.89 -8.55 -0.71
CA VAL A 426 -19.61 -7.70 -1.88
C VAL A 426 -18.13 -7.32 -1.96
N ILE A 427 -17.52 -6.91 -0.83
CA ILE A 427 -16.09 -6.61 -0.74
C ILE A 427 -15.25 -7.82 -1.19
N VAL A 428 -15.53 -9.02 -0.68
CA VAL A 428 -14.74 -10.23 -0.98
C VAL A 428 -14.95 -10.73 -2.40
N LEU A 429 -16.20 -10.76 -2.89
CA LEU A 429 -16.55 -11.24 -4.23
C LEU A 429 -15.96 -10.34 -5.34
N THR A 430 -16.09 -9.02 -5.20
CA THR A 430 -15.43 -8.06 -6.12
C THR A 430 -13.91 -8.13 -6.04
N SER A 431 -13.37 -8.49 -4.86
CA SER A 431 -11.95 -8.74 -4.63
C SER A 431 -11.44 -10.10 -5.13
N LEU A 432 -12.25 -10.90 -5.83
CA LEU A 432 -11.77 -12.12 -6.47
C LEU A 432 -10.87 -11.81 -7.67
N LYS A 433 -9.82 -12.63 -7.84
CA LYS A 433 -8.78 -12.44 -8.87
C LYS A 433 -9.34 -12.36 -10.31
N PRO A 434 -10.33 -13.15 -10.75
CA PRO A 434 -10.93 -13.01 -12.07
C PRO A 434 -11.64 -11.66 -12.23
N VAL A 435 -12.51 -11.30 -11.27
CA VAL A 435 -13.30 -10.07 -11.29
C VAL A 435 -12.39 -8.84 -11.39
N ARG A 436 -11.35 -8.75 -10.56
CA ARG A 436 -10.36 -7.65 -10.64
C ARG A 436 -9.56 -7.60 -11.93
N ARG A 437 -9.35 -8.72 -12.61
CA ARG A 437 -8.65 -8.80 -13.91
C ARG A 437 -9.58 -8.46 -15.09
N TRP A 438 -10.90 -8.52 -14.92
CA TRP A 438 -11.88 -8.14 -15.95
C TRP A 438 -12.39 -6.71 -15.79
N CYS A 439 -12.70 -6.28 -14.57
CA CYS A 439 -13.38 -5.01 -14.28
C CYS A 439 -12.73 -4.28 -13.08
N TYR A 440 -11.45 -3.88 -13.22
CA TYR A 440 -10.69 -3.27 -12.11
C TYR A 440 -11.36 -2.02 -11.53
N SER A 441 -11.88 -1.12 -12.38
CA SER A 441 -12.53 0.12 -11.94
C SER A 441 -13.79 -0.15 -11.09
N VAL A 442 -14.61 -1.12 -11.51
CA VAL A 442 -15.81 -1.56 -10.78
C VAL A 442 -15.42 -2.18 -9.43
N PHE A 443 -14.38 -3.02 -9.40
CA PHE A 443 -13.81 -3.53 -8.15
C PHE A 443 -13.40 -2.39 -7.22
N PHE A 444 -12.63 -1.42 -7.71
CA PHE A 444 -12.10 -0.34 -6.87
C PHE A 444 -13.22 0.51 -6.26
N VAL A 445 -14.18 0.94 -7.07
CA VAL A 445 -15.34 1.73 -6.62
C VAL A 445 -16.17 0.95 -5.59
N LEU A 446 -16.57 -0.28 -5.90
CA LEU A 446 -17.38 -1.09 -4.98
C LEU A 446 -16.63 -1.42 -3.69
N HIS A 447 -15.33 -1.71 -3.75
CA HIS A 447 -14.53 -1.99 -2.56
C HIS A 447 -14.44 -0.77 -1.64
N VAL A 448 -14.27 0.43 -2.19
CA VAL A 448 -14.22 1.69 -1.41
C VAL A 448 -15.56 1.99 -0.74
N PHE A 449 -16.65 2.09 -1.50
CA PHE A 449 -17.95 2.44 -0.90
C PHE A 449 -18.47 1.34 0.05
N SER A 450 -18.26 0.06 -0.27
CA SER A 450 -18.72 -1.03 0.59
C SER A 450 -17.95 -1.11 1.90
N PHE A 451 -16.66 -0.75 1.99
CA PHE A 451 -15.96 -0.75 3.29
C PHE A 451 -16.49 0.34 4.22
N VAL A 452 -16.85 1.51 3.68
CA VAL A 452 -17.45 2.61 4.46
C VAL A 452 -18.82 2.18 4.99
N ALA A 453 -19.68 1.64 4.13
CA ALA A 453 -20.99 1.12 4.52
C ALA A 453 -20.87 -0.05 5.54
N PHE A 454 -19.86 -0.91 5.38
CA PHE A 454 -19.56 -2.00 6.32
C PHE A 454 -19.15 -1.48 7.71
N PHE A 455 -18.33 -0.43 7.79
CA PHE A 455 -17.96 0.19 9.08
C PHE A 455 -19.18 0.80 9.80
N VAL A 456 -20.09 1.43 9.06
CA VAL A 456 -21.34 1.98 9.65
C VAL A 456 -22.26 0.85 10.11
N THR A 457 -22.53 -0.15 9.27
CA THR A 457 -23.44 -1.26 9.60
C THR A 457 -22.92 -2.14 10.74
N VAL A 458 -21.60 -2.39 10.83
CA VAL A 458 -21.05 -3.22 11.93
C VAL A 458 -21.06 -2.49 13.28
N CYS A 459 -21.02 -1.15 13.31
CA CYS A 459 -21.29 -0.37 14.52
C CYS A 459 -22.73 -0.53 15.02
N TYR A 460 -23.73 -0.51 14.12
CA TYR A 460 -25.12 -0.77 14.49
C TYR A 460 -25.37 -2.23 14.92
N HIS A 461 -24.61 -3.18 14.36
CA HIS A 461 -24.68 -4.59 14.77
C HIS A 461 -24.10 -4.84 16.17
N THR A 462 -23.00 -4.16 16.54
CA THR A 462 -22.38 -4.38 17.86
C THR A 462 -21.54 -3.20 18.35
N ILE A 463 -21.84 -2.72 19.57
CA ILE A 463 -21.05 -1.71 20.28
C ILE A 463 -19.57 -2.12 20.45
N TYR A 464 -19.30 -3.43 20.47
CA TYR A 464 -17.95 -3.97 20.59
C TYR A 464 -17.11 -3.81 19.32
N ALA A 465 -17.67 -3.37 18.18
CA ALA A 465 -16.92 -3.09 16.96
C ALA A 465 -16.14 -1.76 17.03
N SER A 466 -16.67 -0.75 17.73
CA SER A 466 -16.12 0.61 17.74
C SER A 466 -14.61 0.67 18.10
N PRO A 467 -14.12 0.01 19.19
CA PRO A 467 -12.69 -0.02 19.51
C PRO A 467 -11.79 -0.62 18.40
N TRP A 468 -12.32 -1.45 17.52
CA TRP A 468 -11.60 -2.12 16.43
C TRP A 468 -11.63 -1.34 15.11
N ILE A 469 -12.42 -0.26 15.03
CA ILE A 469 -12.52 0.61 13.84
C ILE A 469 -11.56 1.80 13.92
N PHE A 470 -11.23 2.30 15.12
CA PHE A 470 -10.27 3.40 15.27
C PHE A 470 -8.85 3.07 14.73
N PRO A 471 -8.25 1.87 14.96
CA PRO A 471 -6.92 1.57 14.41
C PRO A 471 -6.89 1.52 12.86
N PRO A 472 -7.84 0.86 12.16
CA PRO A 472 -8.02 1.01 10.71
C PRO A 472 -8.10 2.46 10.24
N LEU A 473 -8.92 3.28 10.89
CA LEU A 473 -9.14 4.68 10.51
C LEU A 473 -7.87 5.52 10.70
N ALA A 474 -7.14 5.33 11.80
CA ALA A 474 -5.86 5.99 12.06
C ALA A 474 -4.78 5.56 11.05
N LEU A 475 -4.68 4.27 10.73
CA LEU A 475 -3.73 3.74 9.74
C LEU A 475 -4.04 4.24 8.32
N TYR A 476 -5.31 4.33 7.96
CA TYR A 476 -5.73 4.89 6.66
C TYR A 476 -5.51 6.41 6.60
N GLY A 477 -5.89 7.15 7.64
CA GLY A 477 -5.65 8.59 7.74
C GLY A 477 -4.17 8.95 7.67
N ALA A 478 -3.29 8.18 8.31
CA ALA A 478 -1.85 8.33 8.19
C ALA A 478 -1.33 8.08 6.75
N ASP A 479 -1.84 7.06 6.04
CA ASP A 479 -1.50 6.84 4.63
C ASP A 479 -2.01 7.97 3.72
N MET A 480 -3.19 8.53 3.99
CA MET A 480 -3.70 9.69 3.25
C MET A 480 -2.88 10.96 3.50
N LEU A 481 -2.51 11.23 4.76
CA LEU A 481 -1.66 12.38 5.12
C LEU A 481 -0.27 12.25 4.48
N LEU A 482 0.36 11.07 4.54
CA LEU A 482 1.65 10.83 3.90
C LEU A 482 1.59 10.94 2.38
N ARG A 483 0.47 10.59 1.74
CA ARG A 483 0.26 10.86 0.31
C ARG A 483 0.09 12.34 0.02
N LEU A 484 -0.67 13.06 0.86
CA LEU A 484 -0.86 14.52 0.72
C LEU A 484 0.48 15.27 0.76
N LEU A 485 1.39 14.86 1.64
CA LEU A 485 2.75 15.40 1.74
C LEU A 485 3.68 14.96 0.60
N LYS A 486 3.33 13.90 -0.16
CA LYS A 486 4.09 13.35 -1.29
C LYS A 486 3.66 13.87 -2.65
N TYR A 487 2.43 14.37 -2.80
CA TYR A 487 1.95 14.82 -4.10
C TYR A 487 2.79 15.99 -4.63
N ARG A 488 3.28 15.86 -5.86
CA ARG A 488 3.94 16.94 -6.63
C ARG A 488 3.23 17.09 -7.96
N ILE A 489 2.99 18.32 -8.41
CA ILE A 489 2.58 18.62 -9.77
C ILE A 489 3.81 19.16 -10.50
N LYS A 490 4.11 18.59 -11.67
CA LYS A 490 5.28 18.93 -12.51
C LYS A 490 4.88 18.90 -13.98
N ASP A 491 5.60 19.64 -14.80
CA ASP A 491 5.53 19.50 -16.25
C ASP A 491 6.36 18.29 -16.71
N ALA A 492 5.84 17.57 -17.71
CA ALA A 492 6.48 16.42 -18.30
C ALA A 492 6.44 16.49 -19.84
N THR A 493 7.48 15.96 -20.47
CA THR A 493 7.53 15.76 -21.92
C THR A 493 7.21 14.30 -22.24
N LEU A 494 6.27 14.10 -23.15
CA LEU A 494 5.92 12.79 -23.70
C LEU A 494 6.63 12.59 -25.05
N THR A 495 7.25 11.44 -25.24
CA THR A 495 7.72 10.99 -26.56
C THR A 495 7.22 9.58 -26.86
N ALA A 496 6.53 9.42 -27.99
CA ALA A 496 6.17 8.11 -28.51
C ALA A 496 7.38 7.57 -29.27
N VAL A 497 7.98 6.47 -28.78
CA VAL A 497 9.12 5.84 -29.47
C VAL A 497 8.60 4.99 -30.62
N ASP A 498 7.49 4.29 -30.39
CA ASP A 498 6.72 3.56 -31.40
C ASP A 498 5.23 3.52 -31.00
N ASN A 499 4.44 2.77 -31.77
CA ASN A 499 3.02 2.50 -31.51
C ASN A 499 2.78 1.54 -30.30
N GLN A 500 3.83 1.16 -29.56
CA GLN A 500 3.76 0.27 -28.39
C GLN A 500 4.33 0.88 -27.10
N MET A 501 5.04 2.01 -27.16
CA MET A 501 5.79 2.55 -26.03
C MET A 501 5.85 4.09 -26.05
N THR A 502 5.32 4.70 -24.98
CA THR A 502 5.52 6.12 -24.67
C THR A 502 6.53 6.26 -23.54
N ILE A 503 7.57 7.06 -23.75
CA ILE A 503 8.49 7.52 -22.71
C ILE A 503 7.95 8.85 -22.16
N ILE A 504 8.03 9.01 -20.84
CA ILE A 504 7.59 10.19 -20.10
C ILE A 504 8.81 10.71 -19.34
N ARG A 505 9.22 11.96 -19.60
CA ARG A 505 10.34 12.62 -18.91
C ARG A 505 9.81 13.79 -18.10
N ILE A 506 9.98 13.70 -16.78
CA ILE A 506 9.52 14.71 -15.81
C ILE A 506 10.73 15.55 -15.42
N ALA A 507 10.66 16.86 -15.63
CA ALA A 507 11.77 17.78 -15.40
C ALA A 507 12.01 18.09 -13.92
N GLU A 508 13.15 18.72 -13.63
CA GLU A 508 13.52 19.33 -12.32
C GLU A 508 13.61 18.39 -11.11
N CYS A 509 13.42 17.09 -11.31
CA CYS A 509 13.45 16.09 -10.25
C CYS A 509 14.91 15.81 -9.82
N THR A 510 15.35 16.40 -8.70
CA THR A 510 16.76 16.36 -8.29
C THR A 510 17.11 15.20 -7.34
N ASP A 511 16.20 14.83 -6.43
CA ASP A 511 16.36 13.68 -5.54
C ASP A 511 14.99 13.17 -5.01
N GLY A 512 15.00 12.30 -4.01
CA GLY A 512 13.80 11.80 -3.31
C GLY A 512 13.39 10.38 -3.69
N TRP A 513 14.18 9.66 -4.48
CA TRP A 513 13.94 8.24 -4.80
C TRP A 513 15.20 7.37 -4.70
N THR A 514 14.99 6.06 -4.82
CA THR A 514 16.03 5.04 -5.03
C THR A 514 15.70 4.17 -6.25
N ALA A 515 16.71 3.49 -6.79
CA ALA A 515 16.56 2.68 -7.99
C ALA A 515 15.59 1.49 -7.81
N GLY A 516 14.84 1.19 -8.88
CA GLY A 516 13.81 0.14 -8.87
C GLY A 516 12.53 0.50 -8.10
N GLN A 517 12.35 1.76 -7.68
CA GLN A 517 11.08 2.26 -7.15
C GLN A 517 10.08 2.60 -8.27
N HIS A 518 8.81 2.71 -7.90
CA HIS A 518 7.72 3.12 -8.80
C HIS A 518 6.97 4.35 -8.27
N LEU A 519 6.50 5.16 -9.21
CA LEU A 519 5.55 6.25 -8.96
C LEU A 519 4.15 5.80 -9.39
N GLN A 520 3.14 6.45 -8.82
CA GLN A 520 1.76 6.41 -9.29
C GLN A 520 1.52 7.74 -10.00
N LEU A 521 1.40 7.70 -11.32
CA LEU A 521 1.34 8.87 -12.18
C LEU A 521 -0.10 9.17 -12.55
N ARG A 522 -0.51 10.43 -12.43
CA ARG A 522 -1.66 10.98 -13.18
C ARG A 522 -1.12 11.92 -14.25
N VAL A 523 -1.70 11.89 -15.43
CA VAL A 523 -1.32 12.77 -16.55
C VAL A 523 -2.56 13.56 -16.95
N PHE A 524 -2.44 14.87 -17.04
CA PHE A 524 -3.56 15.77 -17.32
C PHE A 524 -3.77 15.89 -18.85
N PHE A 525 -4.37 14.86 -19.43
CA PHE A 525 -4.73 14.81 -20.86
C PHE A 525 -6.13 14.21 -21.06
N GLY A 526 -6.83 14.62 -22.14
CA GLY A 526 -8.06 13.98 -22.63
C GLY A 526 -9.16 13.72 -21.58
N GLY A 527 -9.31 14.60 -20.57
CA GLY A 527 -10.28 14.45 -19.49
C GLY A 527 -9.98 13.35 -18.44
N ARG A 528 -8.90 12.58 -18.58
CA ARG A 528 -8.60 11.38 -17.76
C ARG A 528 -7.87 11.68 -16.42
N PHE A 529 -8.07 12.87 -15.86
CA PHE A 529 -7.29 13.40 -14.72
C PHE A 529 -7.49 12.67 -13.38
N TYR A 530 -8.60 11.92 -13.23
CA TYR A 530 -8.82 11.08 -12.05
C TYR A 530 -8.03 9.75 -12.07
N GLU A 531 -7.54 9.32 -13.24
CA GLU A 531 -6.81 8.05 -13.36
C GLU A 531 -5.40 8.12 -12.77
N SER A 532 -4.97 7.03 -12.12
CA SER A 532 -3.68 6.92 -11.44
C SER A 532 -3.01 5.59 -11.79
N HIS A 533 -1.91 5.66 -12.54
CA HIS A 533 -1.26 4.48 -13.13
C HIS A 533 0.17 4.28 -12.57
N PRO A 534 0.49 3.09 -12.04
CA PRO A 534 1.83 2.80 -11.52
C PRO A 534 2.86 2.57 -12.63
N LEU A 535 3.93 3.35 -12.63
CA LEU A 535 5.06 3.25 -13.55
C LEU A 535 6.38 3.18 -12.77
N THR A 536 7.26 2.27 -13.17
CA THR A 536 8.59 2.09 -12.56
C THR A 536 9.57 3.13 -13.11
N ILE A 537 10.39 3.70 -12.22
CA ILE A 537 11.42 4.70 -12.59
C ILE A 537 12.56 4.00 -13.33
N LEU A 538 12.87 4.51 -14.53
CA LEU A 538 13.88 3.95 -15.45
C LEU A 538 15.32 4.31 -15.07
N ASN A 539 15.52 5.41 -14.34
CA ASN A 539 16.82 5.96 -14.00
C ASN A 539 17.06 6.04 -12.48
N ALA A 540 18.33 5.99 -12.09
CA ALA A 540 18.76 6.32 -10.74
C ALA A 540 18.62 7.84 -10.47
N PRO A 541 18.75 8.29 -9.22
CA PRO A 541 18.85 9.72 -8.92
C PRO A 541 20.01 10.38 -9.68
N PRO A 542 19.90 11.67 -10.08
CA PRO A 542 20.94 12.40 -10.82
C PRO A 542 22.35 12.36 -10.22
N SER A 543 22.47 12.10 -8.92
CA SER A 543 23.73 11.94 -8.20
C SER A 543 24.46 10.60 -8.46
N THR A 544 23.76 9.56 -8.95
CA THR A 544 24.36 8.30 -9.39
C THR A 544 24.15 8.02 -10.88
N SER A 545 22.99 8.34 -11.45
CA SER A 545 22.61 8.01 -12.84
C SER A 545 23.67 8.31 -13.90
N CYS A 546 23.91 7.38 -14.81
CA CYS A 546 24.80 7.51 -15.97
C CYS A 546 24.10 8.04 -17.22
N ILE A 547 22.77 7.88 -17.32
CA ILE A 547 21.95 8.36 -18.44
C ILE A 547 22.09 9.90 -18.61
N ARG A 548 22.16 10.38 -19.85
CA ARG A 548 22.30 11.80 -20.16
C ARG A 548 20.94 12.52 -20.18
N PRO A 549 20.79 13.67 -19.50
CA PRO A 549 19.57 14.48 -19.60
C PRO A 549 19.41 15.05 -21.01
N THR A 550 18.17 15.06 -21.50
CA THR A 550 17.85 15.54 -22.86
C THR A 550 18.00 17.05 -23.03
N THR A 551 17.92 17.82 -21.93
CA THR A 551 18.14 19.26 -21.91
C THR A 551 19.34 19.63 -21.04
N SER A 552 20.25 20.46 -21.56
CA SER A 552 21.43 20.94 -20.81
C SER A 552 21.10 21.86 -19.62
N THR A 553 19.86 22.34 -19.53
CA THR A 553 19.37 23.26 -18.49
C THR A 553 18.74 22.55 -17.29
N SER A 554 18.29 21.29 -17.43
CA SER A 554 17.58 20.58 -16.35
C SER A 554 18.53 20.07 -15.27
N SER A 555 18.28 20.44 -14.00
CA SER A 555 19.03 20.00 -12.81
C SER A 555 18.88 18.51 -12.49
N GLY A 556 17.88 17.85 -13.06
CA GLY A 556 17.59 16.42 -12.97
C GLY A 556 16.32 16.07 -13.74
N GLU A 557 16.11 14.79 -14.02
CA GLU A 557 14.87 14.28 -14.62
C GLU A 557 14.49 12.91 -14.02
N ILE A 558 13.20 12.60 -14.03
CA ILE A 558 12.66 11.25 -13.80
C ILE A 558 12.13 10.73 -15.14
N ILE A 559 12.59 9.55 -15.54
CA ILE A 559 12.17 8.88 -16.77
C ILE A 559 11.22 7.73 -16.39
N LEU A 560 10.04 7.67 -17.02
CA LEU A 560 9.04 6.60 -16.87
C LEU A 560 8.70 6.02 -18.25
N GLY A 561 8.37 4.72 -18.28
CA GLY A 561 8.05 4.00 -19.52
C GLY A 561 6.66 3.38 -19.50
N ALA A 562 5.75 3.88 -20.33
CA ALA A 562 4.36 3.44 -20.44
C ALA A 562 4.15 2.59 -21.71
N ARG A 563 4.00 1.28 -21.53
CA ARG A 563 3.73 0.35 -22.65
C ARG A 563 2.24 0.31 -23.01
N VAL A 564 1.92 0.54 -24.27
CA VAL A 564 0.57 0.43 -24.85
C VAL A 564 0.04 -0.98 -24.66
N THR A 565 -0.97 -1.12 -23.80
CA THR A 565 -1.53 -2.39 -23.34
C THR A 565 -2.99 -2.23 -22.93
N GLY A 566 -3.27 -1.27 -22.05
CA GLY A 566 -4.62 -0.82 -21.68
C GLY A 566 -5.21 0.22 -22.63
N ASP A 567 -6.39 0.74 -22.28
CA ASP A 567 -7.01 1.88 -22.96
C ASP A 567 -6.28 3.20 -22.61
N TRP A 568 -5.97 3.45 -21.33
CA TRP A 568 -5.24 4.65 -20.90
C TRP A 568 -3.87 4.77 -21.58
N THR A 569 -3.08 3.69 -21.60
CA THR A 569 -1.75 3.72 -22.26
C THR A 569 -1.84 3.89 -23.78
N ARG A 570 -2.95 3.46 -24.41
CA ARG A 570 -3.21 3.70 -25.85
C ARG A 570 -3.61 5.14 -26.10
N ALA A 571 -4.53 5.69 -25.30
CA ALA A 571 -4.95 7.08 -25.39
C ALA A 571 -3.76 8.03 -25.17
N LEU A 572 -2.87 7.72 -24.22
CA LEU A 572 -1.64 8.48 -23.98
C LEU A 572 -0.72 8.49 -25.21
N ASN A 573 -0.45 7.31 -25.80
CA ASN A 573 0.40 7.18 -27.00
C ASN A 573 -0.22 7.89 -28.22
N GLN A 574 -1.53 7.73 -28.43
CA GLN A 574 -2.28 8.42 -29.48
C GLN A 574 -2.25 9.95 -29.29
N HIS A 575 -2.37 10.44 -28.06
CA HIS A 575 -2.24 11.87 -27.75
C HIS A 575 -0.82 12.37 -28.06
N THR A 576 0.23 11.66 -27.64
CA THR A 576 1.62 12.05 -27.96
C THR A 576 1.87 12.13 -29.47
N VAL A 577 1.38 11.16 -30.24
CA VAL A 577 1.49 11.16 -31.71
C VAL A 577 0.72 12.33 -32.32
N ALA A 578 -0.56 12.51 -31.95
CA ALA A 578 -1.38 13.61 -32.47
C ALA A 578 -0.80 15.00 -32.15
N SER A 579 -0.26 15.21 -30.95
CA SER A 579 0.43 16.45 -30.58
C SER A 579 1.68 16.70 -31.43
N ARG A 580 2.53 15.68 -31.64
CA ARG A 580 3.72 15.80 -32.49
C ARG A 580 3.33 16.15 -33.93
N ASP A 581 2.38 15.41 -34.49
CA ASP A 581 1.96 15.55 -35.88
C ASP A 581 1.31 16.94 -36.10
N HIS A 582 0.66 17.51 -35.06
CA HIS A 582 0.20 18.90 -35.06
C HIS A 582 1.36 19.92 -35.07
N HIS A 583 2.36 19.82 -34.19
CA HIS A 583 3.54 20.70 -34.23
C HIS A 583 4.29 20.61 -35.57
N ALA A 584 4.38 19.41 -36.16
CA ALA A 584 4.94 19.21 -37.50
C ALA A 584 4.12 19.96 -38.58
N SER A 585 2.78 19.94 -38.50
CA SER A 585 1.90 20.68 -39.42
C SER A 585 2.02 22.21 -39.30
N LEU A 586 2.40 22.73 -38.14
CA LEU A 586 2.63 24.16 -37.88
C LEU A 586 4.02 24.65 -38.35
N GLY A 587 4.88 23.75 -38.83
CA GLY A 587 6.21 24.10 -39.36
C GLY A 587 7.24 24.47 -38.30
N GLU A 588 6.98 24.24 -37.01
CA GLU A 588 7.92 24.46 -35.91
C GLU A 588 9.10 23.47 -35.99
N LYS A 589 10.13 23.84 -36.75
CA LYS A 589 11.41 23.12 -36.77
C LYS A 589 12.11 23.26 -35.41
N ALA A 590 11.87 22.30 -34.53
CA ALA A 590 12.56 22.16 -33.25
C ALA A 590 14.08 22.30 -33.43
N LYS A 591 14.71 23.20 -32.68
CA LYS A 591 16.17 23.40 -32.69
C LYS A 591 16.89 22.30 -31.90
N GLY A 592 16.79 21.06 -32.37
CA GLY A 592 17.40 19.90 -31.73
C GLY A 592 17.29 18.63 -32.60
N ARG A 593 18.07 17.60 -32.27
CA ARG A 593 18.04 16.30 -32.95
C ARG A 593 16.96 15.40 -32.31
N GLY A 594 15.70 15.72 -32.56
CA GLY A 594 14.54 14.93 -32.10
C GLY A 594 13.21 15.60 -32.42
N ASP A 595 12.14 14.79 -32.46
CA ASP A 595 10.76 15.24 -32.63
C ASP A 595 10.34 16.26 -31.56
N ALA A 596 9.43 17.18 -31.91
CA ALA A 596 8.84 18.12 -30.96
C ALA A 596 8.06 17.34 -29.86
N PRO A 597 8.48 17.41 -28.58
CA PRO A 597 7.89 16.59 -27.53
C PRO A 597 6.57 17.20 -27.03
N ALA A 598 5.54 16.38 -26.87
CA ALA A 598 4.26 16.83 -26.35
C ALA A 598 4.38 17.16 -24.85
N GLN A 599 4.17 18.43 -24.48
CA GLN A 599 4.21 18.87 -23.09
C GLN A 599 2.85 18.64 -22.42
N VAL A 600 2.87 18.08 -21.21
CA VAL A 600 1.68 17.85 -20.37
C VAL A 600 2.03 18.05 -18.90
N GLN A 601 1.06 18.48 -18.09
CA GLN A 601 1.23 18.43 -16.64
C GLN A 601 0.93 17.04 -16.09
N VAL A 602 1.65 16.66 -15.04
CA VAL A 602 1.50 15.38 -14.34
C VAL A 602 1.44 15.59 -12.83
N MET A 603 0.75 14.68 -12.14
CA MET A 603 0.79 14.58 -10.68
C MET A 603 1.46 13.28 -10.26
N LEU A 604 2.47 13.40 -9.39
CA LEU A 604 3.28 12.30 -8.88
C LEU A 604 2.75 11.85 -7.50
N ASP A 605 2.50 10.57 -7.32
CA ASP A 605 2.24 9.92 -6.03
C ASP A 605 3.34 8.88 -5.75
N GLY A 606 4.18 9.14 -4.74
CA GLY A 606 5.25 8.24 -4.33
C GLY A 606 6.56 8.96 -4.00
N PRO A 607 7.73 8.31 -4.16
CA PRO A 607 7.91 6.96 -4.69
C PRO A 607 7.49 5.85 -3.71
N TYR A 608 7.41 4.63 -4.27
CA TYR A 608 7.01 3.39 -3.60
C TYR A 608 7.89 2.20 -4.01
N GLY A 609 7.82 1.11 -3.26
CA GLY A 609 8.53 -0.13 -3.58
C GLY A 609 10.05 -0.02 -3.45
N GLY A 610 10.76 -0.66 -4.38
CA GLY A 610 12.23 -0.65 -4.46
C GLY A 610 12.87 -2.04 -4.38
N CYS A 611 14.18 -2.09 -4.60
CA CYS A 611 14.99 -3.28 -4.35
C CYS A 611 15.28 -3.43 -2.85
N SER A 612 15.10 -4.64 -2.30
CA SER A 612 15.42 -5.00 -0.91
C SER A 612 16.80 -5.68 -0.77
N LEU A 613 17.68 -5.42 -1.75
CA LEU A 613 19.11 -5.75 -1.73
C LEU A 613 19.85 -4.55 -2.31
N ASP A 614 20.96 -4.18 -1.68
CA ASP A 614 21.96 -3.35 -2.34
C ASP A 614 22.82 -4.25 -3.24
N LEU A 615 22.85 -3.95 -4.54
CA LEU A 615 23.66 -4.68 -5.51
C LEU A 615 25.17 -4.56 -5.20
N GLY A 616 25.58 -3.44 -4.60
CA GLY A 616 26.97 -3.17 -4.21
C GLY A 616 27.52 -4.11 -3.14
N ASP A 617 26.67 -4.85 -2.41
CA ASP A 617 27.10 -5.87 -1.45
C ASP A 617 27.53 -7.19 -2.14
N TYR A 618 27.28 -7.35 -3.44
CA TYR A 618 27.52 -8.57 -4.23
C TYR A 618 28.57 -8.35 -5.32
N GLU A 619 29.31 -9.41 -5.65
CA GLU A 619 30.41 -9.38 -6.61
C GLU A 619 29.94 -9.60 -8.06
N ARG A 620 28.95 -10.48 -8.26
CA ARG A 620 28.31 -10.76 -9.56
C ARG A 620 26.81 -10.49 -9.46
N VAL A 621 26.24 -9.85 -10.48
CA VAL A 621 24.80 -9.52 -10.55
C VAL A 621 24.20 -10.01 -11.86
N LEU A 622 23.08 -10.72 -11.78
CA LEU A 622 22.26 -11.11 -12.94
C LEU A 622 20.95 -10.33 -12.95
N LEU A 623 20.70 -9.54 -14.00
CA LEU A 623 19.47 -8.78 -14.19
C LEU A 623 18.62 -9.43 -15.30
N VAL A 624 17.59 -10.19 -14.94
CA VAL A 624 16.69 -10.87 -15.88
C VAL A 624 15.43 -10.03 -16.10
N ALA A 625 15.19 -9.57 -17.33
CA ALA A 625 14.06 -8.71 -17.68
C ALA A 625 13.18 -9.31 -18.79
N GLY A 626 11.87 -9.11 -18.72
CA GLY A 626 10.92 -9.51 -19.77
C GLY A 626 10.08 -8.35 -20.30
N GLY A 627 10.24 -8.02 -21.59
CA GLY A 627 9.56 -6.91 -22.26
C GLY A 627 9.80 -5.57 -21.56
N SER A 628 8.73 -4.81 -21.30
CA SER A 628 8.75 -3.57 -20.52
C SER A 628 9.19 -3.74 -19.05
N GLY A 629 9.37 -4.98 -18.56
CA GLY A 629 9.99 -5.26 -17.26
C GLY A 629 11.43 -4.75 -17.14
N LEU A 630 12.11 -4.47 -18.27
CA LEU A 630 13.44 -3.83 -18.26
C LEU A 630 13.44 -2.48 -17.53
N THR A 631 12.30 -1.78 -17.44
CA THR A 631 12.16 -0.53 -16.64
C THR A 631 12.75 -0.64 -15.23
N PHE A 632 12.43 -1.71 -14.48
CA PHE A 632 12.96 -1.98 -13.15
C PHE A 632 14.47 -2.29 -13.16
N SER A 633 14.91 -3.10 -14.12
CA SER A 633 16.28 -3.58 -14.19
C SER A 633 17.25 -2.51 -14.71
N LEU A 634 16.79 -1.61 -15.58
CA LEU A 634 17.57 -0.49 -16.10
C LEU A 634 17.91 0.52 -15.00
N GLY A 635 16.94 0.89 -14.16
CA GLY A 635 17.20 1.79 -13.03
C GLY A 635 18.20 1.20 -12.03
N LEU A 636 18.19 -0.12 -11.83
CA LEU A 636 19.19 -0.81 -11.00
C LEU A 636 20.57 -0.89 -11.66
N LEU A 637 20.63 -1.09 -12.98
CA LEU A 637 21.88 -1.08 -13.76
C LEU A 637 22.53 0.31 -13.73
N ASP A 638 21.72 1.35 -13.98
CA ASP A 638 22.10 2.75 -13.96
C ASP A 638 22.68 3.17 -12.59
N ASP A 639 22.07 2.73 -11.49
CA ASP A 639 22.58 3.01 -10.14
C ASP A 639 23.88 2.27 -9.81
N ILE A 640 24.03 0.98 -10.16
CA ILE A 640 25.24 0.22 -9.80
C ILE A 640 26.46 0.61 -10.66
N VAL A 641 26.25 0.88 -11.96
CA VAL A 641 27.29 1.46 -12.82
C VAL A 641 27.59 2.88 -12.36
N GLY A 642 26.57 3.67 -12.05
CA GLY A 642 26.69 5.01 -11.47
C GLY A 642 27.57 5.08 -10.23
N ARG A 643 27.31 4.22 -9.23
CA ARG A 643 28.10 4.15 -7.98
C ARG A 643 29.52 3.63 -8.18
N CYS A 644 29.73 2.68 -9.10
CA CYS A 644 31.07 2.21 -9.42
C CYS A 644 31.90 3.24 -10.20
N VAL A 645 31.30 3.94 -11.17
CA VAL A 645 31.97 4.88 -12.09
C VAL A 645 31.99 6.30 -11.52
N LYS A 646 30.85 7.00 -11.45
CA LYS A 646 30.76 8.38 -10.92
C LYS A 646 31.00 8.43 -9.41
N GLY A 647 30.49 7.42 -8.69
CA GLY A 647 30.66 7.28 -7.25
C GLY A 647 32.07 6.89 -6.83
N GLY A 648 32.89 6.30 -7.72
CA GLY A 648 34.25 5.85 -7.40
C GLY A 648 34.31 4.79 -6.29
N ARG A 649 33.29 3.93 -6.18
CA ARG A 649 33.13 2.89 -5.13
C ARG A 649 33.17 3.41 -3.68
N LYS A 650 32.78 4.68 -3.43
CA LYS A 650 32.77 5.30 -2.09
C LYS A 650 31.88 4.59 -1.05
N GLY A 651 30.91 3.77 -1.47
CA GLY A 651 30.06 2.96 -0.59
C GLY A 651 30.68 1.63 -0.18
N GLY A 652 31.85 1.27 -0.73
CA GLY A 652 32.48 -0.04 -0.58
C GLY A 652 31.95 -1.08 -1.57
N GLU A 653 31.44 -0.65 -2.73
CA GLU A 653 30.85 -1.49 -3.77
C GLU A 653 31.80 -2.62 -4.20
N ARG A 654 31.38 -3.88 -3.96
CA ARG A 654 32.13 -5.10 -4.29
C ARG A 654 31.90 -5.61 -5.71
N THR A 655 30.92 -5.06 -6.43
CA THR A 655 30.49 -5.55 -7.74
C THR A 655 31.59 -5.43 -8.79
N LYS A 656 31.85 -6.52 -9.50
CA LYS A 656 32.85 -6.60 -10.59
C LYS A 656 32.20 -6.85 -11.95
N ARG A 657 31.16 -7.68 -12.00
CA ARG A 657 30.47 -8.07 -13.24
C ARG A 657 28.94 -8.00 -13.10
N VAL A 658 28.28 -7.43 -14.11
CA VAL A 658 26.82 -7.31 -14.20
C VAL A 658 26.35 -7.83 -15.56
N ASP A 659 25.55 -8.88 -15.53
CA ASP A 659 25.02 -9.55 -16.72
C ASP A 659 23.52 -9.24 -16.85
N VAL A 660 23.12 -8.66 -17.99
CA VAL A 660 21.75 -8.19 -18.23
C VAL A 660 21.09 -9.06 -19.30
N SER A 661 20.16 -9.93 -18.90
CA SER A 661 19.45 -10.84 -19.80
C SER A 661 18.03 -10.35 -20.06
N TRP A 662 17.79 -9.75 -21.23
CA TRP A 662 16.52 -9.13 -21.58
C TRP A 662 15.76 -9.90 -22.67
N CYS A 663 14.61 -10.47 -22.32
CA CYS A 663 13.74 -11.21 -23.24
C CYS A 663 12.69 -10.28 -23.89
N VAL A 664 12.70 -10.13 -25.22
CA VAL A 664 11.75 -9.30 -25.99
C VAL A 664 10.96 -10.13 -27.02
N ARG A 665 9.86 -9.58 -27.53
CA ARG A 665 9.01 -10.20 -28.57
C ARG A 665 9.28 -9.70 -29.99
N SER A 666 9.96 -8.57 -30.16
CA SER A 666 10.27 -7.98 -31.47
C SER A 666 11.59 -7.21 -31.40
N PHE A 667 12.28 -7.08 -32.53
CA PHE A 667 13.50 -6.27 -32.64
C PHE A 667 13.25 -4.78 -32.40
N GLY A 668 12.14 -4.21 -32.89
CA GLY A 668 11.75 -2.82 -32.60
C GLY A 668 11.53 -2.53 -31.10
N SER A 669 11.29 -3.55 -30.27
CA SER A 669 11.24 -3.37 -28.81
C SER A 669 12.59 -3.01 -28.18
N ILE A 670 13.70 -3.16 -28.90
CA ILE A 670 15.05 -2.80 -28.45
C ILE A 670 15.21 -1.27 -28.40
N GLU A 671 14.66 -0.57 -29.39
CA GLU A 671 14.79 0.88 -29.57
C GLU A 671 14.21 1.67 -28.40
N TRP A 672 13.17 1.14 -27.73
CA TRP A 672 12.56 1.69 -26.50
C TRP A 672 13.58 2.07 -25.42
N PHE A 673 14.70 1.34 -25.32
CA PHE A 673 15.71 1.52 -24.27
C PHE A 673 17.15 1.62 -24.80
N ALA A 674 17.38 1.43 -26.10
CA ALA A 674 18.72 1.46 -26.70
C ALA A 674 19.55 2.72 -26.36
N PRO A 675 19.02 3.97 -26.38
CA PRO A 675 19.81 5.15 -26.02
C PRO A 675 20.32 5.14 -24.57
N MET A 676 19.47 4.70 -23.63
CA MET A 676 19.82 4.61 -22.20
C MET A 676 20.81 3.46 -21.94
N LEU A 677 20.66 2.32 -22.65
CA LEU A 677 21.63 1.23 -22.60
C LEU A 677 22.99 1.64 -23.17
N MET A 678 23.02 2.43 -24.25
CA MET A 678 24.26 2.98 -24.82
C MET A 678 24.97 3.93 -23.85
N ASP A 679 24.28 4.90 -23.24
CA ASP A 679 24.89 5.82 -22.25
C ASP A 679 25.54 5.04 -21.09
N ILE A 680 24.85 4.03 -20.56
CA ILE A 680 25.36 3.18 -19.46
C ILE A 680 26.54 2.32 -19.93
N ALA A 681 26.47 1.71 -21.12
CA ALA A 681 27.55 0.89 -21.66
C ALA A 681 28.81 1.73 -21.93
N THR A 682 28.68 2.92 -22.53
CA THR A 682 29.79 3.86 -22.72
C THR A 682 30.38 4.35 -21.40
N ALA A 683 29.57 4.52 -20.34
CA ALA A 683 30.09 4.83 -19.00
C ALA A 683 30.87 3.66 -18.38
N ALA A 684 30.51 2.40 -18.70
CA ALA A 684 31.17 1.21 -18.17
C ALA A 684 32.49 0.84 -18.90
N GLN A 685 32.61 1.13 -20.20
CA GLN A 685 33.74 0.71 -21.06
C GLN A 685 35.13 0.94 -20.47
N ASN A 686 35.38 2.11 -19.87
CA ASN A 686 36.70 2.52 -19.36
C ASN A 686 36.78 2.40 -17.83
N SER A 687 36.13 1.40 -17.23
CA SER A 687 35.91 1.32 -15.79
C SER A 687 36.28 -0.03 -15.16
N SER A 688 36.18 -0.10 -13.83
CA SER A 688 36.42 -1.33 -13.06
C SER A 688 35.20 -2.27 -12.95
N ILE A 689 34.14 -2.05 -13.73
CA ILE A 689 32.94 -2.88 -13.73
C ILE A 689 32.63 -3.39 -15.15
N GLU A 690 32.66 -4.71 -15.29
CA GLU A 690 32.33 -5.44 -16.50
C GLU A 690 30.80 -5.49 -16.65
N VAL A 691 30.27 -5.04 -17.80
CA VAL A 691 28.83 -5.04 -18.09
C VAL A 691 28.60 -5.78 -19.39
N HIS A 692 27.85 -6.88 -19.31
CA HIS A 692 27.41 -7.70 -20.45
C HIS A 692 25.91 -7.53 -20.65
N ILE A 693 25.49 -7.26 -21.88
CA ILE A 693 24.09 -7.15 -22.26
C ILE A 693 23.77 -8.31 -23.22
N SER A 694 22.70 -9.05 -22.93
CA SER A 694 22.25 -10.18 -23.74
C SER A 694 20.76 -10.05 -24.02
N VAL A 695 20.42 -9.75 -25.27
CA VAL A 695 19.04 -9.56 -25.73
C VAL A 695 18.55 -10.84 -26.41
N TYR A 696 17.42 -11.34 -25.92
CA TYR A 696 16.85 -12.62 -26.31
C TYR A 696 15.52 -12.39 -27.03
N VAL A 697 15.51 -12.56 -28.36
CA VAL A 697 14.34 -12.26 -29.20
C VAL A 697 13.50 -13.51 -29.40
N THR A 698 12.23 -13.45 -29.00
CA THR A 698 11.34 -14.62 -28.88
C THR A 698 10.30 -14.75 -30.00
N CYS A 699 10.41 -13.96 -31.06
CA CYS A 699 9.65 -14.12 -32.30
C CYS A 699 10.61 -14.20 -33.50
N LEU A 700 10.23 -14.97 -34.50
CA LEU A 700 10.92 -15.05 -35.79
C LEU A 700 10.41 -13.91 -36.67
N CYS A 701 11.12 -12.79 -36.64
CA CYS A 701 11.02 -11.68 -37.58
C CYS A 701 12.42 -11.45 -38.16
N ASP A 702 12.52 -10.84 -39.35
CA ASP A 702 13.84 -10.49 -39.89
C ASP A 702 14.53 -9.40 -39.05
N PRO A 703 15.87 -9.40 -38.98
CA PRO A 703 16.63 -8.42 -38.23
C PRO A 703 16.83 -7.13 -39.06
N ASP A 704 15.80 -6.27 -39.09
CA ASP A 704 15.96 -4.87 -39.50
C ASP A 704 17.14 -4.21 -38.76
N THR A 705 17.86 -3.30 -39.41
CA THR A 705 19.21 -2.85 -39.02
C THR A 705 19.31 -2.27 -37.60
N ILE A 706 19.61 -3.13 -36.63
CA ILE A 706 19.68 -2.79 -35.21
C ILE A 706 20.89 -1.87 -34.94
N SER A 707 20.67 -0.77 -34.22
CA SER A 707 21.76 0.09 -33.75
C SER A 707 22.72 -0.69 -32.83
N PRO A 708 24.05 -0.74 -33.11
CA PRO A 708 24.99 -1.57 -32.37
C PRO A 708 25.27 -1.01 -30.97
N ILE A 709 24.59 -1.56 -29.96
CA ILE A 709 24.86 -1.27 -28.55
C ILE A 709 26.18 -1.96 -28.14
N PRO A 710 27.15 -1.26 -27.52
CA PRO A 710 28.38 -1.89 -27.06
C PRO A 710 28.12 -2.99 -26.01
N ASN A 711 28.94 -4.05 -26.05
CA ASN A 711 28.82 -5.24 -25.18
C ASN A 711 27.43 -5.92 -25.22
N CYS A 712 26.69 -5.77 -26.33
CA CYS A 712 25.37 -6.35 -26.52
C CYS A 712 25.42 -7.56 -27.46
N HIS A 713 25.18 -8.76 -26.94
CA HIS A 713 24.92 -9.96 -27.73
C HIS A 713 23.42 -10.11 -27.99
N ILE A 714 23.04 -10.49 -29.21
CA ILE A 714 21.63 -10.70 -29.58
C ILE A 714 21.44 -12.16 -30.02
N THR A 715 20.54 -12.86 -29.33
CA THR A 715 20.31 -14.30 -29.51
C THR A 715 18.83 -14.54 -29.83
N VAL A 716 18.54 -15.36 -30.84
CA VAL A 716 17.17 -15.80 -31.15
C VAL A 716 16.79 -16.97 -30.25
N GLY A 717 15.59 -16.92 -29.67
CA GLY A 717 15.09 -17.91 -28.72
C GLY A 717 15.11 -17.42 -27.26
N ARG A 718 14.58 -18.25 -26.35
CA ARG A 718 14.47 -17.93 -24.92
C ARG A 718 15.46 -18.76 -24.10
N PRO A 719 16.33 -18.14 -23.28
CA PRO A 719 17.25 -18.85 -22.40
C PRO A 719 16.48 -19.42 -21.21
N SER A 720 16.93 -20.56 -20.66
CA SER A 720 16.47 -21.00 -19.34
C SER A 720 17.18 -20.18 -18.27
N VAL A 721 16.46 -19.67 -17.26
CA VAL A 721 17.09 -18.86 -16.21
C VAL A 721 18.10 -19.67 -15.39
N SER A 722 17.96 -21.00 -15.34
CA SER A 722 18.97 -21.91 -14.78
C SER A 722 20.31 -21.83 -15.52
N ALA A 723 20.31 -21.87 -16.86
CA ALA A 723 21.56 -21.84 -17.64
C ALA A 723 22.31 -20.52 -17.48
N LEU A 724 21.59 -19.39 -17.39
CA LEU A 724 22.19 -18.07 -17.12
C LEU A 724 22.87 -17.99 -15.75
N ILE A 725 22.31 -18.64 -14.73
CA ILE A 725 22.93 -18.72 -13.40
C ILE A 725 24.11 -19.69 -13.40
N ASP A 726 23.99 -20.81 -14.13
CA ASP A 726 25.09 -21.78 -14.29
C ASP A 726 26.31 -21.17 -14.99
N ASP A 727 26.12 -20.40 -16.08
CA ASP A 727 27.20 -19.66 -16.76
C ASP A 727 27.81 -18.58 -15.86
N LEU A 728 27.00 -17.72 -15.24
CA LEU A 728 27.52 -16.69 -14.32
C LEU A 728 28.30 -17.28 -13.13
N MET A 729 28.10 -18.56 -12.79
CA MET A 729 28.92 -19.28 -11.82
C MET A 729 30.23 -19.80 -12.43
N VAL A 730 30.21 -20.35 -13.65
CA VAL A 730 31.37 -20.97 -14.34
C VAL A 730 32.32 -19.95 -14.96
N SER A 731 31.81 -18.83 -15.48
CA SER A 731 32.59 -17.73 -16.06
C SER A 731 33.47 -17.04 -15.00
N SER A 732 34.71 -17.54 -14.84
CA SER A 732 35.71 -17.02 -13.89
C SER A 732 37.09 -16.71 -14.51
N ALA A 733 37.19 -16.67 -15.84
CA ALA A 733 38.39 -16.27 -16.57
C ALA A 733 38.02 -15.40 -17.79
N PRO A 734 38.83 -14.40 -18.16
CA PRO A 734 38.61 -13.63 -19.38
C PRO A 734 38.91 -14.50 -20.60
N SER A 735 37.96 -14.62 -21.53
CA SER A 735 38.15 -15.32 -22.81
C SER A 735 38.08 -14.34 -23.97
N SER A 736 39.18 -14.24 -24.71
CA SER A 736 39.27 -13.45 -25.95
C SER A 736 38.71 -14.24 -27.13
N SER A 737 37.67 -13.71 -27.77
CA SER A 737 37.38 -13.83 -29.21
C SER A 737 37.55 -15.20 -29.91
N SER A 738 36.46 -15.94 -30.09
CA SER A 738 36.17 -16.81 -31.26
C SER A 738 34.63 -16.95 -31.33
N SER A 739 33.93 -16.65 -32.41
CA SER A 739 33.99 -17.16 -33.80
C SER A 739 33.36 -18.55 -33.98
N ALA A 740 32.49 -18.62 -34.98
CA ALA A 740 31.55 -19.65 -35.41
C ALA A 740 31.92 -21.15 -35.27
N VAL A 741 30.87 -21.95 -35.02
CA VAL A 741 30.57 -23.28 -35.61
C VAL A 741 31.67 -24.35 -35.57
N ASP A 742 31.43 -25.44 -34.82
CA ASP A 742 31.22 -26.75 -35.49
C ASP A 742 30.53 -27.80 -34.59
N VAL A 743 30.19 -28.96 -35.19
CA VAL A 743 29.43 -30.07 -34.56
C VAL A 743 30.24 -31.39 -34.53
N GLU A 744 29.98 -32.20 -33.51
CA GLU A 744 30.46 -33.58 -33.28
C GLU A 744 31.97 -33.84 -33.07
N SER A 745 32.30 -34.35 -31.88
CA SER A 745 32.88 -35.72 -31.77
C SER A 745 32.74 -36.27 -30.34
N LYS A 746 32.76 -37.60 -30.19
CA LYS A 746 32.79 -38.28 -28.88
C LYS A 746 34.24 -38.69 -28.55
N GLY A 747 34.76 -38.19 -27.43
CA GLY A 747 36.03 -38.65 -26.85
C GLY A 747 35.90 -38.92 -25.35
N LYS A 748 36.31 -40.13 -24.89
CA LYS A 748 36.50 -40.44 -23.47
C LYS A 748 37.99 -40.37 -23.13
N SER A 749 38.37 -39.45 -22.25
CA SER A 749 39.63 -39.53 -21.50
C SER A 749 39.45 -38.84 -20.15
N GLY A 750 39.76 -39.53 -19.06
CA GLY A 750 39.67 -38.96 -17.71
C GLY A 750 40.85 -38.04 -17.42
N GLY A 751 40.57 -36.88 -16.83
CA GLY A 751 41.59 -35.98 -16.28
C GLY A 751 41.00 -35.19 -15.11
N HIS A 752 41.60 -35.32 -13.93
CA HIS A 752 41.23 -34.52 -12.76
C HIS A 752 41.76 -33.09 -12.92
N GLN A 753 41.01 -32.22 -13.60
CA GLN A 753 41.21 -30.78 -13.49
C GLN A 753 40.50 -30.28 -12.23
N GLU A 754 41.28 -29.96 -11.20
CA GLU A 754 40.80 -29.15 -10.07
C GLU A 754 40.56 -27.72 -10.55
N ALA A 755 39.34 -27.45 -11.03
CA ALA A 755 38.91 -26.10 -11.36
C ALA A 755 38.97 -25.23 -10.10
N SER A 756 39.94 -24.30 -10.07
CA SER A 756 40.24 -23.44 -8.92
C SER A 756 39.02 -22.61 -8.53
N SER A 757 38.38 -22.98 -7.42
CA SER A 757 37.05 -22.50 -7.08
C SER A 757 37.08 -21.07 -6.53
N GLY A 758 36.85 -20.08 -7.40
CA GLY A 758 36.60 -18.71 -6.97
C GLY A 758 35.30 -18.63 -6.17
N SER A 759 35.40 -18.50 -4.84
CA SER A 759 34.24 -18.20 -4.01
C SER A 759 33.73 -16.80 -4.36
N GLY A 760 32.41 -16.67 -4.48
CA GLY A 760 31.79 -15.45 -4.97
C GLY A 760 30.40 -15.26 -4.37
N SER A 761 29.91 -14.02 -4.48
CA SER A 761 28.57 -13.63 -4.04
C SER A 761 27.72 -13.19 -5.23
N VAL A 762 26.55 -13.81 -5.39
CA VAL A 762 25.68 -13.63 -6.56
C VAL A 762 24.33 -13.05 -6.14
N ALA A 763 23.95 -11.93 -6.77
CA ALA A 763 22.60 -11.39 -6.73
C ALA A 763 21.86 -11.70 -8.04
N VAL A 764 20.63 -12.20 -7.97
CA VAL A 764 19.75 -12.36 -9.14
C VAL A 764 18.53 -11.46 -8.96
N CYS A 765 18.27 -10.55 -9.90
CA CYS A 765 17.08 -9.70 -9.92
C CYS A 765 16.23 -10.03 -11.15
N ALA A 766 14.98 -10.46 -10.95
CA ALA A 766 14.07 -10.80 -12.06
C ALA A 766 12.85 -9.87 -12.13
N SER A 767 12.48 -9.44 -13.34
CA SER A 767 11.38 -8.51 -13.62
C SER A 767 10.63 -8.84 -14.92
N GLY A 768 9.36 -8.42 -15.02
CA GLY A 768 8.50 -8.65 -16.18
C GLY A 768 7.33 -9.61 -15.89
N PRO A 769 6.95 -10.49 -16.84
CA PRO A 769 5.73 -11.31 -16.73
C PRO A 769 5.85 -12.40 -15.66
N GLU A 770 4.73 -12.70 -14.99
CA GLU A 770 4.61 -13.63 -13.86
C GLU A 770 5.38 -14.95 -14.06
N SER A 771 5.30 -15.54 -15.26
CA SER A 771 5.97 -16.79 -15.62
C SER A 771 7.50 -16.71 -15.64
N LEU A 772 8.08 -15.60 -16.13
CA LEU A 772 9.53 -15.39 -16.17
C LEU A 772 10.06 -15.16 -14.74
N THR A 773 9.35 -14.33 -13.98
CA THR A 773 9.68 -14.08 -12.58
C THR A 773 9.59 -15.35 -11.74
N ARG A 774 8.57 -16.21 -11.98
CA ARG A 774 8.39 -17.50 -11.31
C ARG A 774 9.49 -18.51 -11.66
N GLU A 775 9.89 -18.55 -12.93
CA GLU A 775 11.02 -19.36 -13.38
C GLU A 775 12.32 -18.98 -12.66
N ALA A 776 12.60 -17.67 -12.51
CA ALA A 776 13.78 -17.20 -11.83
C ALA A 776 13.84 -17.58 -10.33
N GLN A 777 12.72 -17.48 -9.59
CA GLN A 777 12.68 -17.94 -8.18
C GLN A 777 12.97 -19.45 -8.10
N ASN A 778 12.34 -20.23 -8.99
CA ASN A 778 12.49 -21.69 -9.01
C ASN A 778 13.87 -22.14 -9.53
N ALA A 779 14.54 -21.36 -10.38
CA ALA A 779 15.93 -21.60 -10.77
C ALA A 779 16.88 -21.39 -9.59
N VAL A 780 16.77 -20.25 -8.89
CA VAL A 780 17.60 -19.94 -7.72
C VAL A 780 17.37 -20.95 -6.58
N ALA A 781 16.12 -21.32 -6.31
CA ALA A 781 15.76 -22.33 -5.31
C ALA A 781 16.25 -23.74 -5.65
N ARG A 782 16.66 -24.02 -6.91
CA ARG A 782 17.34 -25.28 -7.31
C ARG A 782 18.85 -25.25 -7.11
N VAL A 783 19.48 -24.08 -7.17
CA VAL A 783 20.94 -23.95 -6.96
C VAL A 783 21.29 -24.15 -5.48
N GLY A 784 20.53 -23.53 -4.57
CA GLY A 784 20.73 -23.60 -3.13
C GLY A 784 20.97 -25.02 -2.57
N PRO A 785 20.05 -26.00 -2.75
CA PRO A 785 20.21 -27.34 -2.21
C PRO A 785 21.27 -28.20 -2.92
N ARG A 786 21.74 -27.81 -4.11
CA ARG A 786 22.68 -28.63 -4.92
C ARG A 786 24.12 -28.13 -4.97
N ARG A 787 24.39 -26.85 -4.69
CA ARG A 787 25.73 -26.25 -4.84
C ARG A 787 26.16 -25.29 -3.71
N ALA A 788 25.47 -25.27 -2.57
CA ALA A 788 25.79 -24.38 -1.44
C ALA A 788 27.26 -24.44 -0.97
N GLY A 789 27.97 -25.57 -1.14
CA GLY A 789 29.38 -25.70 -0.78
C GLY A 789 30.39 -24.96 -1.67
N ARG A 790 29.94 -24.23 -2.70
CA ARG A 790 30.83 -23.51 -3.65
C ARG A 790 30.65 -21.99 -3.70
N LEU A 791 29.72 -21.40 -2.94
CA LEU A 791 29.43 -19.96 -2.99
C LEU A 791 29.15 -19.38 -1.60
N ASP A 792 29.76 -18.24 -1.28
CA ASP A 792 29.68 -17.62 0.04
C ASP A 792 28.29 -17.04 0.36
N LYS A 793 27.55 -16.65 -0.69
CA LYS A 793 26.21 -16.04 -0.60
C LYS A 793 25.50 -16.02 -1.95
N ILE A 794 24.34 -16.67 -2.05
CA ILE A 794 23.36 -16.44 -3.12
C ILE A 794 22.12 -15.78 -2.50
N VAL A 795 21.64 -14.68 -3.05
CA VAL A 795 20.29 -14.18 -2.75
C VAL A 795 19.65 -13.67 -4.04
N ALA A 796 18.37 -14.01 -4.25
CA ALA A 796 17.60 -13.47 -5.36
C ALA A 796 16.46 -12.57 -4.88
N ILE A 797 16.24 -11.50 -5.64
CA ILE A 797 15.03 -10.69 -5.61
C ILE A 797 14.26 -10.94 -6.88
N ILE A 798 12.94 -11.05 -6.73
CA ILE A 798 12.03 -11.15 -7.85
C ILE A 798 11.03 -10.01 -7.70
N SER A 799 11.19 -9.00 -8.54
CA SER A 799 10.32 -7.84 -8.64
C SER A 799 9.32 -8.09 -9.76
N ALA A 800 8.30 -8.89 -9.46
CA ALA A 800 7.15 -9.05 -10.33
C ALA A 800 6.40 -7.71 -10.39
N CYS A 801 6.68 -6.91 -11.42
CA CYS A 801 5.93 -5.68 -11.71
C CYS A 801 4.45 -6.06 -11.92
N PRO A 802 3.54 -5.78 -10.96
CA PRO A 802 2.19 -6.37 -10.99
C PRO A 802 1.36 -5.89 -12.19
N TYR A 803 1.78 -4.76 -12.76
CA TYR A 803 1.03 -3.96 -13.73
C TYR A 803 1.42 -4.26 -15.19
N CYS A 804 2.57 -4.92 -15.42
CA CYS A 804 2.96 -5.44 -16.75
C CYS A 804 2.02 -6.52 -17.30
N ASN A 805 1.06 -7.01 -16.50
CA ASN A 805 0.17 -8.13 -16.83
C ASN A 805 -1.33 -7.77 -16.85
N ILE A 806 -1.69 -6.49 -16.87
CA ILE A 806 -3.10 -6.05 -16.86
C ILE A 806 -3.76 -6.14 -18.26
N GLY A 807 -2.99 -6.08 -19.36
CA GLY A 807 -3.53 -6.18 -20.73
C GLY A 807 -3.41 -7.57 -21.40
N THR A 808 -2.69 -8.53 -20.82
CA THR A 808 -2.24 -9.76 -21.49
C THR A 808 -3.26 -10.91 -21.44
N PHE A 809 -4.46 -10.72 -22.02
CA PHE A 809 -5.44 -11.82 -22.16
C PHE A 809 -6.26 -11.86 -23.46
N ARG A 810 -5.57 -11.91 -24.61
CA ARG A 810 -5.99 -12.69 -25.80
C ARG A 810 -4.75 -13.00 -26.68
N TYR A 811 -4.88 -14.00 -27.55
CA TYR A 811 -3.80 -14.54 -28.41
C TYR A 811 -2.56 -15.12 -27.71
N GLN A 812 -2.72 -16.31 -27.08
CA GLN A 812 -1.89 -17.47 -27.42
C GLN A 812 -2.44 -18.79 -26.81
N MET A 813 -3.18 -19.56 -27.61
CA MET A 813 -2.99 -21.02 -27.79
C MET A 813 -4.01 -21.58 -28.78
N ARG A 814 -3.68 -21.55 -30.07
CA ARG A 814 -3.95 -22.67 -30.97
C ARG A 814 -2.59 -23.23 -31.36
N ALA A 815 -2.13 -24.25 -30.64
CA ALA A 815 -1.08 -25.10 -31.13
C ALA A 815 -1.69 -26.00 -32.22
N VAL A 816 -1.50 -25.61 -33.49
CA VAL A 816 -1.73 -26.54 -34.60
C VAL A 816 -0.47 -27.39 -34.67
N GLN A 817 -0.58 -28.69 -34.37
CA GLN A 817 0.50 -29.62 -34.62
C GLN A 817 0.71 -29.71 -36.13
N VAL A 818 1.81 -29.15 -36.64
CA VAL A 818 2.32 -29.51 -37.96
C VAL A 818 2.96 -30.88 -37.81
N THR A 819 2.14 -31.93 -37.86
CA THR A 819 2.64 -33.28 -38.09
C THR A 819 3.15 -33.36 -39.52
N SER A 820 4.44 -33.61 -39.68
CA SER A 820 5.06 -33.88 -40.97
C SER A 820 4.40 -35.10 -41.63
N ASN A 821 3.97 -34.96 -42.87
CA ASN A 821 3.80 -36.11 -43.75
C ASN A 821 4.32 -35.75 -45.15
N GLN A 822 5.11 -36.66 -45.72
CA GLN A 822 5.67 -36.53 -47.07
C GLN A 822 4.64 -37.05 -48.08
N GLY A 823 4.61 -36.52 -49.30
CA GLY A 823 3.79 -37.11 -50.37
C GLY A 823 3.49 -36.18 -51.54
N ALA A 824 4.16 -36.46 -52.67
CA ALA A 824 3.86 -36.17 -54.07
C ALA A 824 2.59 -35.37 -54.49
N GLY A 825 2.69 -34.69 -55.64
CA GLY A 825 1.53 -34.46 -56.52
C GLY A 825 1.56 -33.14 -57.28
N ALA A 826 1.77 -33.20 -58.60
CA ALA A 826 1.56 -32.06 -59.50
C ALA A 826 0.06 -31.83 -59.80
N GLY A 827 -0.31 -30.62 -60.19
CA GLY A 827 -1.66 -30.31 -60.69
C GLY A 827 -1.85 -28.82 -60.97
N ALA A 828 -2.54 -28.49 -62.07
CA ALA A 828 -2.91 -27.13 -62.45
C ALA A 828 -4.41 -27.07 -62.81
N PHE A 829 -4.87 -25.92 -63.33
CA PHE A 829 -6.26 -25.55 -63.66
C PHE A 829 -7.15 -25.24 -62.43
N ARG A 830 -8.23 -24.43 -62.49
CA ARG A 830 -8.66 -23.24 -63.28
C ARG A 830 -10.21 -23.26 -63.34
N GLU A 831 -10.85 -22.14 -62.94
CA GLU A 831 -12.24 -21.71 -63.20
C GLU A 831 -13.41 -22.70 -63.00
N THR A 832 -14.38 -22.35 -62.12
CA THR A 832 -15.84 -22.26 -62.47
C THR A 832 -16.71 -21.72 -61.32
N MET A 833 -17.79 -21.01 -61.67
CA MET A 833 -19.05 -20.79 -60.92
C MET A 833 -20.20 -21.41 -61.79
N PRO A 834 -21.52 -21.36 -61.46
CA PRO A 834 -22.30 -20.86 -60.30
C PRO A 834 -23.23 -22.00 -59.75
N PRO A 835 -24.50 -21.85 -59.27
CA PRO A 835 -25.33 -20.73 -58.78
C PRO A 835 -25.88 -20.99 -57.32
N PRO A 836 -26.97 -20.37 -56.79
CA PRO A 836 -27.15 -20.17 -55.33
C PRO A 836 -28.24 -21.00 -54.61
N GLY A 837 -28.17 -21.09 -53.27
CA GLY A 837 -29.30 -21.56 -52.45
C GLY A 837 -29.13 -21.59 -50.91
N ARG A 838 -30.06 -20.90 -50.22
CA ARG A 838 -30.53 -21.10 -48.82
C ARG A 838 -29.56 -20.94 -47.62
N GLY A 839 -29.88 -19.94 -46.77
CA GLY A 839 -30.14 -20.19 -45.33
C GLY A 839 -29.04 -19.89 -44.32
N ASN A 840 -28.81 -18.61 -43.97
CA ASN A 840 -27.95 -18.23 -42.84
C ASN A 840 -28.60 -18.50 -41.47
N VAL A 841 -27.88 -19.19 -40.57
CA VAL A 841 -28.20 -19.27 -39.12
C VAL A 841 -26.91 -19.11 -38.30
N ALA A 842 -26.37 -17.88 -38.20
CA ALA A 842 -25.12 -17.63 -37.46
C ALA A 842 -24.87 -16.17 -36.97
N VAL A 843 -25.90 -15.30 -36.87
CA VAL A 843 -25.68 -13.87 -36.47
C VAL A 843 -26.68 -13.41 -35.39
N GLN A 844 -26.40 -13.70 -34.12
CA GLN A 844 -27.17 -13.09 -33.00
C GLN A 844 -26.44 -12.94 -31.65
N TRP A 845 -25.11 -13.05 -31.61
CA TRP A 845 -24.31 -12.92 -30.36
C TRP A 845 -23.37 -11.70 -30.32
N ALA A 846 -23.42 -10.81 -31.32
CA ALA A 846 -22.56 -9.62 -31.39
C ALA A 846 -23.22 -8.33 -30.87
N SER A 847 -24.55 -8.23 -30.93
CA SER A 847 -25.31 -6.97 -30.74
C SER A 847 -25.45 -6.50 -29.29
N HIS A 848 -25.52 -7.42 -28.32
CA HIS A 848 -25.76 -7.06 -26.91
C HIS A 848 -24.62 -6.27 -26.23
N ASN A 849 -23.38 -6.34 -26.73
CA ASN A 849 -22.25 -5.59 -26.18
C ASN A 849 -22.14 -4.14 -26.69
N LEU A 850 -22.90 -3.75 -27.72
CA LEU A 850 -22.90 -2.39 -28.25
C LEU A 850 -23.87 -1.48 -27.50
N LEU A 851 -25.08 -1.98 -27.18
CA LEU A 851 -26.09 -1.21 -26.43
C LEU A 851 -25.59 -0.78 -25.05
N LEU A 852 -24.94 -1.67 -24.30
CA LEU A 852 -24.38 -1.37 -22.97
C LEU A 852 -23.18 -0.41 -22.99
N ARG A 853 -22.51 -0.24 -24.14
CA ARG A 853 -21.50 0.82 -24.34
C ARG A 853 -22.18 2.14 -24.71
N SER A 854 -23.04 2.11 -25.73
CA SER A 854 -23.84 3.26 -26.16
C SER A 854 -24.58 3.92 -24.99
N PHE A 855 -25.15 3.14 -24.06
CA PHE A 855 -25.88 3.67 -22.90
C PHE A 855 -24.97 4.33 -21.84
N LEU A 856 -23.67 4.02 -21.81
CA LEU A 856 -22.71 4.70 -20.94
C LEU A 856 -22.10 5.93 -21.63
N ASP A 857 -21.80 5.83 -22.92
CA ASP A 857 -21.24 6.92 -23.72
C ASP A 857 -22.25 8.07 -23.91
N TYR A 858 -23.54 7.78 -24.13
CA TYR A 858 -24.61 8.82 -24.21
C TYR A 858 -24.83 9.56 -22.89
N ASN A 859 -24.80 8.85 -21.75
CA ASN A 859 -25.10 9.46 -20.45
C ASN A 859 -24.02 10.44 -19.97
N TRP A 860 -22.77 10.32 -20.46
CA TRP A 860 -21.74 11.32 -20.16
C TRP A 860 -21.82 12.58 -21.03
N HIS A 861 -22.20 12.46 -22.30
CA HIS A 861 -22.40 13.64 -23.16
C HIS A 861 -23.68 14.43 -22.84
N GLY A 862 -24.71 13.79 -22.28
CA GLY A 862 -25.92 14.49 -21.85
C GLY A 862 -25.67 15.52 -20.73
N TRP A 863 -24.70 15.29 -19.85
CA TRP A 863 -24.42 16.16 -18.70
C TRP A 863 -23.47 17.33 -19.02
N SER A 864 -22.77 17.34 -20.16
CA SER A 864 -21.94 18.47 -20.59
C SER A 864 -22.72 19.58 -21.33
N LEU A 865 -23.99 19.36 -21.67
CA LEU A 865 -24.82 20.31 -22.41
C LEU A 865 -25.87 21.04 -21.53
N LEU A 866 -25.99 20.66 -20.25
CA LEU A 866 -27.00 21.16 -19.32
C LEU A 866 -26.46 22.18 -18.30
N TRP A 867 -25.27 22.73 -18.56
CA TRP A 867 -24.58 23.69 -17.67
C TRP A 867 -23.98 24.88 -18.44
N ASN A 868 -24.59 25.26 -19.56
CA ASN A 868 -24.16 26.39 -20.39
C ASN A 868 -25.32 27.30 -20.85
N GLU A 869 -26.48 27.21 -20.18
CA GLU A 869 -27.64 28.12 -20.31
C GLU A 869 -28.31 28.41 -18.95
N THR A 870 -27.53 28.93 -17.99
CA THR A 870 -27.95 29.87 -16.91
C THR A 870 -26.70 30.52 -16.32
#